data_AF-A0A3M2C0K9-F1
#
_entry.id   AF-A0A3M2C0K9-F1
#
_cell.length_a   1.000
_cell.length_b   1.000
_cell.length_c   1.000
_cell.angle_alpha   90.00
_cell.angle_beta   90.00
_cell.angle_gamma   90.00
#
_symmetry.space_group_name_H-M   'P 1'
#
loop_
_entity.id
_entity.type
_entity.pdbx_description
1 polymer ?
#
loop_
_entity_poly.entity_id
_entity_poly.type
_entity_poly.pdbx_seq_one_letter_code
_entity_poly.pdbx_strand_id
1 'polypeptide(L)'
;MVAAGIVAGQLLLFGPSFVGRSLLLPLDVLALPGFYLPQTPQTTAIEVREPLRSDPILTFEPWRRFAAAEVRAGRLPLWNPHAFAGVPEVRWGKYGPFAWPSYLWPSARTLAWTQLLVALAAGLGAYGFFRRVLGSSFWPAAAGAWCYPLTGYFVLWQGYPTSHVAAWLPAVLWATDATLARPLSRAGAALALVTAAAALSGQVDIAAQVLLAAGAWALVKLLEGAWDRRSPRRLLAAAAGTGAGWLLGLALAAPYLLPLVDYARQGARTAARASGVEERPPVGLSALPQVVLPEIYGASRHDSFRLAGDNRLESSAAAYAGLVATLLLAPLAAASRRHRRHALRLLLLVILGLAWTLNLPGLVALLRLPGLDLLSHNRFVFAAGFALLALAVIGLERLHRGPLPRRWLAVPALALLLTGGFAWYRSVVPPPLLDAVEERLRAGARVRNVGDLEALAEVRRSFRRHHAAAAATAVLALGLLALLPRRRRAVAPALAVLLLGELLWHARTTNPQAPPELDYPPLPVLDALAGRPGRILGVGCLPPNLAMISGLSDVRGYDAVDPTRYLELLSLAADPRSPRPSYARSMWLTPQAGFLDADGLRLHPVLDLLGVRWLIFRHTPPPSITPAIRAPDYWVMENTRALPRAFVPARVEPVVDRRERLGRLADADFDPRRLALVETRIDLPAGDARGTATLVAEVPNRLELALAMATPGLVVVADRWDAGWRARLDGRPVPVLRVDHALRGVVAPAGEHRLVFTYRPAGLIWGIGAAIAAAIAAAGWLYAARRRPAPQI
;
A
#
# COMPACT_ATOMS: atom_id res chain seq x y z
N MET A 1 28.05 -0.04 -15.57
CA MET A 1 28.53 -0.38 -14.20
C MET A 1 27.50 -0.13 -13.10
N VAL A 2 27.04 1.10 -12.86
CA VAL A 2 26.06 1.38 -11.78
C VAL A 2 24.78 0.55 -11.96
N ALA A 3 24.11 0.67 -13.10
CA ALA A 3 22.91 -0.10 -13.42
C ALA A 3 23.16 -1.62 -13.35
N ALA A 4 24.29 -2.09 -13.86
CA ALA A 4 24.65 -3.51 -13.82
C ALA A 4 24.74 -4.06 -12.38
N GLY A 5 25.29 -3.31 -11.42
CA GLY A 5 25.32 -3.74 -10.02
C GLY A 5 23.93 -3.74 -9.35
N ILE A 6 23.06 -2.79 -9.71
CA ILE A 6 21.65 -2.80 -9.26
C ILE A 6 20.95 -4.06 -9.79
N VAL A 7 21.06 -4.30 -11.11
CA VAL A 7 20.47 -5.46 -11.78
C VAL A 7 21.00 -6.77 -11.18
N ALA A 8 22.31 -6.88 -10.96
CA ALA A 8 22.91 -8.07 -10.36
C ALA A 8 22.32 -8.38 -8.98
N GLY A 9 22.14 -7.38 -8.12
CA GLY A 9 21.48 -7.57 -6.83
C GLY A 9 20.04 -8.10 -6.96
N GLN A 10 19.27 -7.58 -7.92
CA GLN A 10 17.90 -8.06 -8.17
C GLN A 10 17.88 -9.47 -8.78
N LEU A 11 18.81 -9.80 -9.68
CA LEU A 11 18.93 -11.15 -10.26
C LEU A 11 19.31 -12.19 -9.20
N LEU A 12 20.18 -11.84 -8.26
CA LEU A 12 20.55 -12.73 -7.14
C LEU A 12 19.36 -13.03 -6.23
N LEU A 13 18.47 -12.05 -6.01
CA LEU A 13 17.30 -12.23 -5.14
C LEU A 13 16.12 -12.89 -5.87
N PHE A 14 15.87 -12.50 -7.12
CA PHE A 14 14.61 -12.79 -7.84
C PHE A 14 14.82 -13.48 -9.18
N GLY A 15 16.01 -14.03 -9.45
CA GLY A 15 16.36 -14.73 -10.70
C GLY A 15 15.28 -15.69 -11.21
N PRO A 16 14.77 -16.63 -10.37
CA PRO A 16 13.69 -17.54 -10.77
C PRO A 16 12.39 -16.83 -11.18
N SER A 17 12.06 -15.69 -10.56
CA SER A 17 10.86 -14.91 -10.90
C SER A 17 10.95 -14.23 -12.26
N PHE A 18 12.14 -13.80 -12.70
CA PHE A 18 12.32 -13.17 -14.03
C PHE A 18 12.03 -14.13 -15.18
N VAL A 19 12.29 -15.43 -14.98
CA VAL A 19 12.04 -16.48 -15.98
C VAL A 19 10.72 -17.22 -15.74
N GLY A 20 9.93 -16.81 -14.75
CA GLY A 20 8.63 -17.40 -14.43
C GLY A 20 8.69 -18.80 -13.81
N ARG A 21 9.86 -19.24 -13.29
CA ARG A 21 9.99 -20.47 -12.48
C ARG A 21 9.37 -20.30 -11.09
N SER A 22 9.22 -19.06 -10.64
CA SER A 22 8.49 -18.68 -9.45
C SER A 22 7.76 -17.36 -9.70
N LEU A 23 6.83 -17.00 -8.81
CA LEU A 23 6.15 -15.73 -8.82
C LEU A 23 6.50 -14.94 -7.58
N LEU A 24 6.74 -13.63 -7.76
CA LEU A 24 7.06 -12.70 -6.69
C LEU A 24 5.78 -12.25 -5.95
N LEU A 25 5.05 -13.23 -5.44
CA LEU A 25 3.82 -13.08 -4.66
C LEU A 25 3.81 -14.12 -3.52
N PRO A 26 3.28 -13.77 -2.35
CA PRO A 26 3.09 -14.69 -1.24
C PRO A 26 1.83 -15.56 -1.46
N LEU A 27 1.80 -16.36 -2.53
CA LEU A 27 0.64 -17.16 -2.92
C LEU A 27 0.40 -18.36 -1.99
N ASP A 28 1.39 -18.76 -1.21
CA ASP A 28 1.26 -19.73 -0.13
C ASP A 28 0.19 -19.32 0.90
N VAL A 29 0.00 -18.01 1.11
CA VAL A 29 -1.06 -17.48 2.00
C VAL A 29 -2.47 -17.87 1.53
N LEU A 30 -2.67 -18.19 0.24
CA LEU A 30 -3.96 -18.68 -0.27
C LEU A 30 -4.36 -20.05 0.31
N ALA A 31 -3.40 -20.81 0.86
CA ALA A 31 -3.63 -22.10 1.51
C ALA A 31 -4.19 -21.98 2.94
N LEU A 32 -4.14 -20.79 3.55
CA LEU A 32 -4.66 -20.59 4.90
C LEU A 32 -6.14 -21.01 5.01
N PRO A 33 -6.55 -21.57 6.17
CA PRO A 33 -7.96 -21.86 6.42
C PRO A 33 -8.83 -20.62 6.22
N GLY A 34 -9.94 -20.78 5.51
CA GLY A 34 -10.84 -19.68 5.16
C GLY A 34 -10.33 -18.75 4.05
N PHE A 35 -9.21 -19.05 3.37
CA PHE A 35 -8.76 -18.25 2.21
C PHE A 35 -9.32 -18.82 0.90
N TYR A 36 -8.46 -19.17 -0.06
CA TYR A 36 -8.85 -19.45 -1.44
C TYR A 36 -8.75 -20.95 -1.75
N LEU A 37 -7.61 -21.58 -1.48
CA LEU A 37 -7.40 -22.99 -1.83
C LEU A 37 -8.24 -23.91 -0.92
N PRO A 38 -8.93 -24.93 -1.47
CA PRO A 38 -9.62 -25.98 -0.71
C PRO A 38 -8.71 -26.63 0.35
N GLN A 39 -9.23 -27.07 1.50
CA GLN A 39 -8.45 -27.76 2.53
C GLN A 39 -8.36 -29.26 2.22
N THR A 40 -7.44 -29.62 1.34
CA THR A 40 -7.03 -31.00 1.06
C THR A 40 -5.72 -31.35 1.80
N PRO A 41 -5.37 -32.63 1.99
CA PRO A 41 -4.09 -33.03 2.58
C PRO A 41 -2.88 -32.36 1.91
N GLN A 42 -2.92 -32.18 0.59
CA GLN A 42 -1.86 -31.55 -0.20
C GLN A 42 -1.74 -30.05 0.10
N THR A 43 -2.86 -29.34 0.14
CA THR A 43 -2.88 -27.88 0.40
C THR A 43 -2.60 -27.56 1.88
N THR A 44 -3.04 -28.42 2.81
CA THR A 44 -2.74 -28.25 4.24
C THR A 44 -1.26 -28.50 4.55
N ALA A 45 -0.55 -29.22 3.67
CA ALA A 45 0.89 -29.39 3.77
C ALA A 45 1.69 -28.19 3.23
N ILE A 46 1.05 -27.20 2.60
CA ILE A 46 1.72 -25.97 2.14
C ILE A 46 2.11 -25.13 3.36
N GLU A 47 3.41 -25.00 3.59
CA GLU A 47 3.93 -24.15 4.66
C GLU A 47 3.81 -22.66 4.29
N VAL A 48 3.01 -21.93 5.09
CA VAL A 48 2.79 -20.50 4.90
C VAL A 48 3.92 -19.70 5.54
N ARG A 49 4.71 -19.02 4.71
CA ARG A 49 5.99 -18.43 5.13
C ARG A 49 5.84 -17.14 5.89
N GLU A 50 4.93 -16.25 5.51
CA GLU A 50 4.68 -14.95 6.16
C GLU A 50 3.20 -14.53 6.00
N PRO A 51 2.33 -14.93 6.93
CA PRO A 51 0.88 -14.71 6.80
C PRO A 51 0.47 -13.23 6.84
N LEU A 52 1.32 -12.32 7.35
CA LEU A 52 1.00 -10.89 7.36
C LEU A 52 1.26 -10.18 6.04
N ARG A 53 1.84 -10.86 5.05
CA ARG A 53 1.99 -10.36 3.68
C ARG A 53 0.79 -10.75 2.81
N SER A 54 -0.42 -10.73 3.37
CA SER A 54 -1.63 -11.08 2.63
C SER A 54 -2.10 -9.97 1.67
N ASP A 55 -1.82 -8.69 1.95
CA ASP A 55 -2.26 -7.56 1.12
C ASP A 55 -1.86 -7.65 -0.37
N PRO A 56 -0.61 -8.04 -0.74
CA PRO A 56 -0.24 -8.31 -2.13
C PRO A 56 -1.24 -9.19 -2.89
N ILE A 57 -1.75 -10.25 -2.25
CA ILE A 57 -2.65 -11.21 -2.90
C ILE A 57 -4.15 -10.91 -2.68
N LEU A 58 -4.52 -10.24 -1.58
CA LEU A 58 -5.91 -9.91 -1.28
C LEU A 58 -6.35 -8.57 -1.86
N THR A 59 -5.39 -7.68 -2.14
CA THR A 59 -5.65 -6.30 -2.52
C THR A 59 -4.95 -5.95 -3.82
N PHE A 60 -3.62 -6.02 -3.88
CA PHE A 60 -2.92 -5.37 -5.00
C PHE A 60 -3.04 -6.17 -6.29
N GLU A 61 -2.88 -7.49 -6.24
CA GLU A 61 -2.90 -8.34 -7.43
C GLU A 61 -4.29 -8.40 -8.10
N PRO A 62 -5.41 -8.64 -7.39
CA PRO A 62 -6.73 -8.62 -8.01
C PRO A 62 -7.05 -7.27 -8.68
N TRP A 63 -6.77 -6.16 -7.99
CA TRP A 63 -7.05 -4.82 -8.49
C TRP A 63 -6.17 -4.45 -9.70
N ARG A 64 -4.89 -4.89 -9.69
CA ARG A 64 -3.97 -4.73 -10.82
C ARG A 64 -4.46 -5.49 -12.05
N ARG A 65 -4.93 -6.74 -11.90
CA ARG A 65 -5.50 -7.54 -13.00
C ARG A 65 -6.75 -6.89 -13.57
N PHE A 66 -7.68 -6.47 -12.72
CA PHE A 66 -8.88 -5.75 -13.12
C PHE A 66 -8.53 -4.50 -13.95
N ALA A 67 -7.66 -3.64 -13.43
CA ALA A 67 -7.30 -2.42 -14.11
C ALA A 67 -6.51 -2.66 -15.40
N ALA A 68 -5.68 -3.71 -15.47
CA ALA A 68 -5.00 -4.09 -16.69
C ALA A 68 -5.96 -4.64 -17.75
N ALA A 69 -6.99 -5.40 -17.36
CA ALA A 69 -8.04 -5.86 -18.26
C ALA A 69 -8.82 -4.67 -18.85
N GLU A 70 -9.17 -3.68 -18.04
CA GLU A 70 -9.86 -2.46 -18.50
C GLU A 70 -9.01 -1.66 -19.50
N VAL A 71 -7.74 -1.40 -19.18
CA VAL A 71 -6.84 -0.66 -20.08
C VAL A 71 -6.64 -1.38 -21.41
N ARG A 72 -6.44 -2.70 -21.38
CA ARG A 72 -6.29 -3.51 -22.61
C ARG A 72 -7.56 -3.57 -23.44
N ALA A 73 -8.72 -3.41 -22.82
CA ALA A 73 -10.00 -3.29 -23.50
C ALA A 73 -10.31 -1.84 -23.96
N GLY A 74 -9.33 -0.94 -23.92
CA GLY A 74 -9.46 0.45 -24.39
C GLY A 74 -10.22 1.37 -23.42
N ARG A 75 -10.39 0.98 -22.15
CA ARG A 75 -11.15 1.72 -21.15
C ARG A 75 -10.25 2.24 -20.04
N LEU A 76 -10.60 3.40 -19.48
CA LEU A 76 -9.97 3.87 -18.24
C LEU A 76 -10.59 3.14 -17.05
N PRO A 77 -9.81 2.50 -16.17
CA PRO A 77 -10.35 1.86 -14.97
C PRO A 77 -10.72 2.94 -13.95
N LEU A 78 -12.00 3.36 -13.89
CA LEU A 78 -12.47 4.44 -12.99
C LEU A 78 -13.38 3.92 -11.88
N TRP A 79 -14.14 2.87 -12.14
CA TRP A 79 -15.05 2.22 -11.19
C TRP A 79 -14.78 0.72 -11.17
N ASN A 80 -14.76 0.12 -9.99
CA ASN A 80 -14.61 -1.31 -9.78
C ASN A 80 -15.92 -1.88 -9.21
N PRO A 81 -16.67 -2.72 -9.96
CA PRO A 81 -17.98 -3.23 -9.56
C PRO A 81 -17.91 -4.47 -8.65
N HIS A 82 -16.71 -4.98 -8.34
CA HIS A 82 -16.54 -6.29 -7.69
C HIS A 82 -16.39 -6.22 -6.16
N ALA A 83 -16.27 -5.02 -5.58
CA ALA A 83 -16.17 -4.82 -4.14
C ALA A 83 -17.10 -3.69 -3.69
N PHE A 84 -17.65 -3.80 -2.48
CA PHE A 84 -18.54 -2.79 -1.86
C PHE A 84 -19.75 -2.38 -2.73
N ALA A 85 -20.28 -3.30 -3.55
CA ALA A 85 -21.30 -2.99 -4.55
C ALA A 85 -20.89 -1.84 -5.51
N GLY A 86 -19.59 -1.67 -5.75
CA GLY A 86 -19.05 -0.64 -6.62
C GLY A 86 -18.26 0.44 -5.88
N VAL A 87 -17.04 0.71 -6.33
CA VAL A 87 -16.13 1.66 -5.68
C VAL A 87 -15.21 2.35 -6.69
N PRO A 88 -14.72 3.58 -6.46
CA PRO A 88 -13.80 4.26 -7.37
C PRO A 88 -12.46 3.51 -7.37
N GLU A 89 -11.94 3.27 -8.57
CA GLU A 89 -10.70 2.53 -8.77
C GLU A 89 -9.50 3.47 -8.56
N VAL A 90 -9.12 3.78 -7.32
CA VAL A 90 -8.06 4.77 -7.01
C VAL A 90 -6.89 4.21 -6.21
N ARG A 91 -6.82 2.89 -6.05
CA ARG A 91 -6.03 2.26 -4.99
C ARG A 91 -4.59 1.93 -5.35
N TRP A 92 -4.33 1.73 -6.63
CA TRP A 92 -2.98 1.43 -7.10
C TRP A 92 -2.47 2.56 -7.98
N GLY A 93 -1.15 2.68 -8.11
CA GLY A 93 -0.47 3.73 -8.89
C GLY A 93 -0.69 3.61 -10.40
N LYS A 94 -1.94 3.52 -10.83
CA LYS A 94 -2.42 3.14 -12.17
C LYS A 94 -1.97 4.07 -13.28
N TYR A 95 -1.62 5.31 -12.95
CA TYR A 95 -1.05 6.27 -13.89
C TYR A 95 0.47 6.44 -13.72
N GLY A 96 1.06 5.80 -12.71
CA GLY A 96 2.49 5.87 -12.44
C GLY A 96 3.32 5.02 -13.39
N PRO A 97 4.63 5.32 -13.54
CA PRO A 97 5.50 4.63 -14.48
C PRO A 97 5.65 3.12 -14.17
N PHE A 98 5.51 2.72 -12.90
CA PHE A 98 5.63 1.33 -12.47
C PHE A 98 4.39 0.47 -12.78
N ALA A 99 3.27 1.09 -13.17
CA ALA A 99 2.07 0.38 -13.60
C ALA A 99 2.16 -0.15 -15.03
N TRP A 100 2.93 0.52 -15.89
CA TRP A 100 2.95 0.29 -17.34
C TRP A 100 3.29 -1.14 -17.74
N PRO A 101 4.27 -1.82 -17.10
CA PRO A 101 4.53 -3.24 -17.39
C PRO A 101 3.29 -4.11 -17.27
N SER A 102 2.41 -3.83 -16.30
CA SER A 102 1.19 -4.64 -16.06
C SER A 102 0.15 -4.48 -17.17
N TYR A 103 0.13 -3.34 -17.86
CA TYR A 103 -0.77 -3.10 -18.98
C TYR A 103 -0.29 -3.80 -20.26
N LEU A 104 1.03 -3.77 -20.47
CA LEU A 104 1.67 -4.44 -21.60
C LEU A 104 1.59 -5.96 -21.45
N TRP A 105 1.87 -6.47 -20.25
CA TRP A 105 1.82 -7.89 -19.91
C TRP A 105 1.07 -8.13 -18.59
N PRO A 106 -0.24 -8.45 -18.64
CA PRO A 106 -1.08 -8.67 -17.46
C PRO A 106 -0.84 -10.06 -16.85
N SER A 107 0.37 -10.30 -16.36
CA SER A 107 0.78 -11.54 -15.67
C SER A 107 1.40 -11.21 -14.32
N ALA A 108 1.32 -12.13 -13.36
CA ALA A 108 2.06 -12.03 -12.10
C ALA A 108 3.59 -12.01 -12.32
N ARG A 109 4.09 -12.58 -13.43
CA ARG A 109 5.51 -12.55 -13.81
C ARG A 109 6.06 -11.13 -13.96
N THR A 110 5.20 -10.19 -14.32
CA THR A 110 5.53 -8.78 -14.48
C THR A 110 5.98 -8.12 -13.18
N LEU A 111 5.60 -8.64 -12.02
CA LEU A 111 5.94 -8.06 -10.72
C LEU A 111 7.46 -8.04 -10.44
N ALA A 112 8.20 -9.07 -10.89
CA ALA A 112 9.66 -9.08 -10.80
C ALA A 112 10.30 -7.99 -11.66
N TRP A 113 9.77 -7.76 -12.86
CA TRP A 113 10.20 -6.67 -13.74
C TRP A 113 9.84 -5.30 -13.19
N THR A 114 8.66 -5.13 -12.61
CA THR A 114 8.28 -3.90 -11.89
C THR A 114 9.23 -3.64 -10.72
N GLN A 115 9.57 -4.67 -9.93
CA GLN A 115 10.54 -4.52 -8.84
C GLN A 115 11.92 -4.09 -9.35
N LEU A 116 12.37 -4.63 -10.49
CA LEU A 116 13.62 -4.21 -11.12
C LEU A 116 13.58 -2.73 -11.53
N LEU A 117 12.47 -2.27 -12.11
CA LEU A 117 12.31 -0.85 -12.47
C LEU A 117 12.32 0.06 -11.24
N VAL A 118 11.68 -0.35 -10.15
CA VAL A 118 11.70 0.35 -8.87
C VAL A 118 13.13 0.42 -8.33
N ALA A 119 13.86 -0.69 -8.35
CA ALA A 119 15.26 -0.75 -7.91
C ALA A 119 16.18 0.14 -8.76
N LEU A 120 15.97 0.19 -10.08
CA LEU A 120 16.71 1.07 -10.99
C LEU A 120 16.40 2.54 -10.71
N ALA A 121 15.13 2.93 -10.55
CA ALA A 121 14.75 4.29 -10.21
C ALA A 121 15.36 4.73 -8.87
N ALA A 122 15.25 3.88 -7.84
CA ALA A 122 15.81 4.10 -6.52
C ALA A 122 17.34 4.26 -6.57
N GLY A 123 18.04 3.27 -7.14
CA GLY A 123 19.50 3.23 -7.16
C GLY A 123 20.11 4.31 -8.06
N LEU A 124 19.54 4.58 -9.24
CA LEU A 124 20.03 5.65 -10.14
C LEU A 124 19.76 7.04 -9.55
N GLY A 125 18.60 7.24 -8.91
CA GLY A 125 18.32 8.45 -8.15
C GLY A 125 19.33 8.65 -7.02
N ALA A 126 19.61 7.60 -6.25
CA ALA A 126 20.60 7.63 -5.16
C ALA A 126 22.01 7.94 -5.70
N TYR A 127 22.42 7.29 -6.79
CA TYR A 127 23.69 7.59 -7.47
C TYR A 127 23.79 9.05 -7.89
N GLY A 128 22.72 9.59 -8.50
CA GLY A 128 22.62 11.00 -8.88
C GLY A 128 22.81 11.94 -7.69
N PHE A 129 22.11 11.66 -6.59
CA PHE A 129 22.24 12.40 -5.33
C PHE A 129 23.67 12.33 -4.78
N PHE A 130 24.27 11.13 -4.67
CA PHE A 130 25.63 10.97 -4.14
C PHE A 130 26.68 11.69 -5.00
N ARG A 131 26.55 11.64 -6.33
CA ARG A 131 27.50 12.27 -7.25
C ARG A 131 27.35 13.78 -7.32
N ARG A 132 26.12 14.29 -7.38
CA ARG A 132 25.84 15.70 -7.69
C ARG A 132 25.58 16.55 -6.46
N VAL A 133 24.98 15.99 -5.41
CA VAL A 133 24.70 16.71 -4.16
C VAL A 133 25.85 16.51 -3.18
N LEU A 134 26.24 15.27 -2.90
CA LEU A 134 27.32 15.00 -1.94
C LEU A 134 28.72 15.24 -2.54
N GLY A 135 28.87 15.13 -3.86
CA GLY A 135 30.17 15.26 -4.52
C GLY A 135 31.12 14.09 -4.24
N SER A 136 30.56 12.91 -3.98
CA SER A 136 31.30 11.67 -3.78
C SER A 136 31.92 11.17 -5.10
N SER A 137 33.03 10.45 -4.99
CA SER A 137 33.69 9.80 -6.12
C SER A 137 32.84 8.63 -6.67
N PHE A 138 33.25 8.08 -7.81
CA PHE A 138 32.49 7.04 -8.52
C PHE A 138 32.19 5.83 -7.65
N TRP A 139 33.24 5.24 -7.07
CA TRP A 139 33.12 3.94 -6.38
C TRP A 139 32.23 3.99 -5.13
N PRO A 140 32.38 4.95 -4.19
CA PRO A 140 31.49 5.04 -3.04
C PRO A 140 30.05 5.36 -3.42
N ALA A 141 29.84 6.21 -4.43
CA ALA A 141 28.50 6.51 -4.94
C ALA A 141 27.85 5.28 -5.60
N ALA A 142 28.60 4.52 -6.38
CA ALA A 142 28.11 3.29 -7.03
C ALA A 142 27.75 2.22 -5.99
N ALA A 143 28.61 2.00 -4.99
CA ALA A 143 28.35 1.08 -3.89
C ALA A 143 27.06 1.43 -3.12
N GLY A 144 26.89 2.70 -2.74
CA GLY A 144 25.66 3.17 -2.10
C GLY A 144 24.42 2.98 -2.99
N ALA A 145 24.54 3.22 -4.30
CA ALA A 145 23.45 3.05 -5.25
C ALA A 145 23.01 1.58 -5.40
N TRP A 146 23.94 0.63 -5.31
CA TRP A 146 23.63 -0.81 -5.30
C TRP A 146 22.91 -1.23 -4.01
N CYS A 147 23.29 -0.63 -2.88
CA CYS A 147 22.75 -0.96 -1.57
C CYS A 147 21.35 -0.34 -1.32
N TYR A 148 21.04 0.82 -1.89
CA TYR A 148 19.79 1.52 -1.59
C TYR A 148 18.51 0.69 -1.82
N PRO A 149 18.29 0.04 -2.98
CA PRO A 149 17.11 -0.79 -3.19
C PRO A 149 17.09 -2.10 -2.38
N LEU A 150 18.15 -2.35 -1.58
CA LEU A 150 18.28 -3.51 -0.70
C LEU A 150 18.13 -3.12 0.79
N THR A 151 17.85 -1.86 1.10
CA THR A 151 17.59 -1.42 2.47
C THR A 151 16.27 -1.99 3.00
N GLY A 152 16.13 -2.05 4.33
CA GLY A 152 15.01 -2.67 5.03
C GLY A 152 13.65 -2.20 4.53
N TYR A 153 13.51 -0.92 4.13
CA TYR A 153 12.26 -0.39 3.60
C TYR A 153 11.83 -1.09 2.30
N PHE A 154 12.72 -1.22 1.32
CA PHE A 154 12.39 -1.88 0.04
C PHE A 154 12.18 -3.37 0.22
N VAL A 155 12.95 -3.99 1.11
CA VAL A 155 12.82 -5.42 1.43
C VAL A 155 11.49 -5.70 2.11
N LEU A 156 11.09 -4.95 3.13
CA LEU A 156 9.85 -5.17 3.87
C LEU A 156 8.61 -4.75 3.07
N TRP A 157 8.70 -3.69 2.25
CA TRP A 157 7.59 -3.15 1.46
C TRP A 157 7.59 -3.59 -0.01
N GLN A 158 8.32 -4.66 -0.36
CA GLN A 158 8.30 -5.22 -1.71
C GLN A 158 6.88 -5.65 -2.11
N GLY A 159 6.44 -5.32 -3.32
CA GLY A 159 5.08 -5.64 -3.81
C GLY A 159 4.00 -4.68 -3.32
N TYR A 160 4.35 -3.67 -2.50
CA TYR A 160 3.45 -2.61 -2.07
C TYR A 160 3.75 -1.30 -2.81
N PRO A 161 2.73 -0.50 -3.17
CA PRO A 161 2.92 0.86 -3.72
C PRO A 161 3.79 1.78 -2.84
N THR A 162 3.85 1.52 -1.53
CA THR A 162 4.71 2.20 -0.56
C THR A 162 6.18 2.28 -1.01
N SER A 163 6.77 1.15 -1.45
CA SER A 163 8.16 1.12 -1.90
C SER A 163 8.36 1.81 -3.26
N HIS A 164 7.35 1.77 -4.13
CA HIS A 164 7.34 2.46 -5.42
C HIS A 164 7.42 3.98 -5.26
N VAL A 165 6.75 4.55 -4.26
CA VAL A 165 6.82 5.99 -3.97
C VAL A 165 8.17 6.35 -3.35
N ALA A 166 8.63 5.58 -2.37
CA ALA A 166 9.89 5.84 -1.67
C ALA A 166 11.13 5.77 -2.60
N ALA A 167 11.07 4.99 -3.68
CA ALA A 167 12.11 4.93 -4.72
C ALA A 167 12.46 6.31 -5.30
N TRP A 168 11.52 7.26 -5.31
CA TRP A 168 11.73 8.60 -5.85
C TRP A 168 12.41 9.56 -4.88
N LEU A 169 12.52 9.24 -3.58
CA LEU A 169 13.11 10.13 -2.56
C LEU A 169 14.46 10.72 -2.99
N PRO A 170 15.46 9.93 -3.45
CA PRO A 170 16.76 10.49 -3.77
C PRO A 170 16.71 11.42 -4.99
N ALA A 171 15.87 11.10 -5.97
CA ALA A 171 15.69 11.92 -7.17
C ALA A 171 14.98 13.25 -6.84
N VAL A 172 13.97 13.22 -5.97
CA VAL A 172 13.29 14.42 -5.46
C VAL A 172 14.26 15.28 -4.66
N LEU A 173 15.06 14.71 -3.76
CA LEU A 173 16.09 15.45 -3.01
C LEU A 173 17.14 16.06 -3.93
N TRP A 174 17.59 15.31 -4.94
CA TRP A 174 18.55 15.81 -5.92
C TRP A 174 17.98 16.96 -6.76
N ALA A 175 16.77 16.81 -7.29
CA ALA A 175 16.11 17.86 -8.08
C ALA A 175 15.79 19.10 -7.23
N THR A 176 15.43 18.91 -5.96
CA THR A 176 15.24 19.97 -4.97
C THR A 176 16.55 20.74 -4.76
N ASP A 177 17.65 20.04 -4.49
CA ASP A 177 18.97 20.67 -4.29
C ASP A 177 19.44 21.44 -5.53
N ALA A 178 19.26 20.86 -6.72
CA ALA A 178 19.60 21.49 -7.98
C ALA A 178 18.74 22.73 -8.28
N THR A 179 17.46 22.72 -7.89
CA THR A 179 16.55 23.86 -8.06
C THR A 179 16.89 24.98 -7.08
N LEU A 180 17.19 24.67 -5.82
CA LEU A 180 17.65 25.65 -4.83
C LEU A 180 18.96 26.33 -5.27
N ALA A 181 19.85 25.59 -5.91
CA ALA A 181 21.07 26.15 -6.48
C ALA A 181 20.79 27.06 -7.68
N ARG A 182 19.82 26.71 -8.53
CA ARG A 182 19.47 27.42 -9.78
C ARG A 182 17.95 27.39 -10.03
N PRO A 183 17.18 28.34 -9.47
CA PRO A 183 15.71 28.25 -9.40
C PRO A 183 14.95 28.37 -10.73
N LEU A 184 15.59 28.87 -11.78
CA LEU A 184 14.97 29.02 -13.11
C LEU A 184 15.73 28.21 -14.16
N SER A 185 16.31 27.09 -13.72
CA SER A 185 16.98 26.13 -14.57
C SER A 185 16.08 24.94 -14.91
N ARG A 186 16.59 24.04 -15.76
CA ARG A 186 15.96 22.76 -16.10
C ARG A 186 15.67 21.90 -14.86
N ALA A 187 16.33 22.16 -13.73
CA ALA A 187 16.16 21.42 -12.49
C ALA A 187 14.76 21.53 -11.90
N GLY A 188 14.09 22.68 -12.03
CA GLY A 188 12.73 22.82 -11.48
C GLY A 188 11.66 22.10 -12.29
N ALA A 189 11.83 22.02 -13.61
CA ALA A 189 11.01 21.13 -14.45
C ALA A 189 11.29 19.65 -14.13
N ALA A 190 12.56 19.27 -13.90
CA ALA A 190 12.90 17.94 -13.43
C ALA A 190 12.26 17.65 -12.06
N LEU A 191 12.24 18.63 -11.15
CA LEU A 191 11.58 18.54 -9.84
C LEU A 191 10.08 18.26 -10.00
N ALA A 192 9.40 18.99 -10.90
CA ALA A 192 7.99 18.74 -11.21
C ALA A 192 7.76 17.30 -11.70
N LEU A 193 8.60 16.79 -12.62
CA LEU A 193 8.45 15.43 -13.14
C LEU A 193 8.68 14.35 -12.08
N VAL A 194 9.72 14.47 -11.25
CA VAL A 194 9.97 13.46 -10.19
C VAL A 194 8.96 13.56 -9.05
N THR A 195 8.43 14.74 -8.76
CA THR A 195 7.31 14.91 -7.82
C THR A 195 6.04 14.28 -8.36
N ALA A 196 5.71 14.48 -9.65
CA ALA A 196 4.58 13.82 -10.30
C ALA A 196 4.75 12.30 -10.28
N ALA A 197 5.94 11.79 -10.63
CA ALA A 197 6.23 10.35 -10.60
C ALA A 197 6.05 9.75 -9.19
N ALA A 198 6.49 10.45 -8.14
CA ALA A 198 6.27 10.03 -6.75
C ALA A 198 4.77 10.01 -6.39
N ALA A 199 4.01 11.05 -6.74
CA ALA A 199 2.59 11.16 -6.43
C ALA A 199 1.74 10.12 -7.19
N LEU A 200 2.11 9.78 -8.43
CA LEU A 200 1.42 8.81 -9.27
C LEU A 200 1.75 7.34 -8.93
N SER A 201 2.76 7.08 -8.09
CA SER A 201 3.21 5.73 -7.73
C SER A 201 2.27 4.97 -6.76
N GLY A 202 1.16 5.57 -6.33
CA GLY A 202 0.03 4.84 -5.73
C GLY A 202 -0.18 4.96 -4.22
N GLN A 203 0.68 5.68 -3.50
CA GLN A 203 0.61 5.78 -2.03
C GLN A 203 0.82 7.23 -1.57
N VAL A 204 -0.27 7.99 -1.39
CA VAL A 204 -0.21 9.44 -1.20
C VAL A 204 0.37 9.86 0.15
N ASP A 205 0.17 9.09 1.22
CA ASP A 205 0.78 9.37 2.52
C ASP A 205 2.32 9.31 2.45
N ILE A 206 2.87 8.33 1.71
CA ILE A 206 4.32 8.25 1.46
C ILE A 206 4.79 9.36 0.53
N ALA A 207 3.99 9.74 -0.48
CA ALA A 207 4.35 10.85 -1.38
C ALA A 207 4.46 12.18 -0.61
N ALA A 208 3.52 12.42 0.32
CA ALA A 208 3.57 13.55 1.24
C ALA A 208 4.82 13.50 2.13
N GLN A 209 5.19 12.33 2.66
CA GLN A 209 6.42 12.15 3.45
C GLN A 209 7.70 12.35 2.64
N VAL A 210 7.73 11.95 1.35
CA VAL A 210 8.85 12.24 0.44
C VAL A 210 9.01 13.74 0.26
N LEU A 211 7.91 14.47 0.07
CA LEU A 211 7.92 15.94 -0.01
C LEU A 211 8.26 16.59 1.33
N LEU A 212 7.86 16.01 2.47
CA LEU A 212 8.23 16.48 3.80
C LEU A 212 9.75 16.37 4.03
N ALA A 213 10.37 15.24 3.64
CA ALA A 213 11.82 15.07 3.67
C ALA A 213 12.54 16.09 2.76
N ALA A 214 12.02 16.32 1.56
CA ALA A 214 12.57 17.30 0.63
C ALA A 214 12.37 18.75 1.11
N GLY A 215 11.24 19.04 1.75
CA GLY A 215 10.92 20.30 2.42
C GLY A 215 11.88 20.60 3.56
N ALA A 216 12.12 19.63 4.45
CA ALA A 216 13.10 19.76 5.52
C ALA A 216 14.52 19.99 4.96
N TRP A 217 14.91 19.25 3.92
CA TRP A 217 16.19 19.47 3.23
C TRP A 217 16.31 20.89 2.65
N ALA A 218 15.27 21.36 1.97
CA ALA A 218 15.22 22.68 1.37
C ALA A 218 15.27 23.80 2.41
N LEU A 219 14.51 23.66 3.50
CA LEU A 219 14.46 24.62 4.59
C LEU A 219 15.84 24.81 5.20
N VAL A 220 16.55 23.72 5.55
CA VAL A 220 17.90 23.83 6.11
C VAL A 220 18.88 24.50 5.15
N LYS A 221 18.81 24.19 3.85
CA LYS A 221 19.64 24.83 2.82
C LYS A 221 19.36 26.34 2.71
N LEU A 222 18.10 26.75 2.80
CA LEU A 222 17.71 28.16 2.78
C LEU A 222 18.19 28.89 4.04
N LEU A 223 18.06 28.27 5.22
CA LEU A 223 18.54 28.81 6.49
C LEU A 223 20.07 28.98 6.50
N GLU A 224 20.82 27.98 6.02
CA GLU A 224 22.27 28.11 5.85
C GLU A 224 22.63 29.21 4.84
N GLY A 225 21.85 29.35 3.77
CA GLY A 225 22.03 30.42 2.80
C GLY A 225 21.80 31.81 3.41
N ALA A 226 20.80 31.95 4.28
CA ALA A 226 20.54 33.17 5.04
C ALA A 226 21.68 33.45 6.04
N TRP A 227 22.14 32.41 6.74
CA TRP A 227 23.28 32.49 7.67
C TRP A 227 24.58 32.91 6.96
N ASP A 228 24.83 32.36 5.77
CA ASP A 228 25.95 32.72 4.90
C ASP A 228 25.73 34.08 4.19
N ARG A 229 24.75 34.89 4.64
CA ARG A 229 24.42 36.24 4.15
C ARG A 229 24.17 36.33 2.64
N ARG A 230 23.57 35.30 2.04
CA ARG A 230 23.11 35.38 0.64
C ARG A 230 21.99 36.42 0.53
N SER A 231 21.95 37.13 -0.61
CA SER A 231 20.94 38.15 -0.86
C SER A 231 19.51 37.58 -0.69
N PRO A 232 18.60 38.28 0.00
CA PRO A 232 17.20 37.83 0.19
C PRO A 232 16.49 37.50 -1.13
N ARG A 233 16.76 38.25 -2.20
CA ARG A 233 16.21 37.99 -3.54
C ARG A 233 16.57 36.60 -4.09
N ARG A 234 17.80 36.14 -3.86
CA ARG A 234 18.25 34.79 -4.29
C ARG A 234 17.58 33.69 -3.46
N LEU A 235 17.41 33.91 -2.16
CA LEU A 235 16.73 32.97 -1.27
C LEU A 235 15.24 32.86 -1.63
N LEU A 236 14.58 33.99 -1.87
CA LEU A 236 13.19 34.03 -2.33
C LEU A 236 13.05 33.34 -3.69
N ALA A 237 13.94 33.59 -4.64
CA ALA A 237 13.93 32.91 -5.93
C ALA A 237 14.12 31.39 -5.77
N ALA A 238 15.05 30.94 -4.91
CA ALA A 238 15.27 29.53 -4.60
C ALA A 238 14.04 28.87 -3.99
N ALA A 239 13.40 29.53 -3.02
CA ALA A 239 12.17 29.06 -2.39
C ALA A 239 11.01 29.01 -3.39
N ALA A 240 10.80 30.08 -4.17
CA ALA A 240 9.75 30.17 -5.17
C ALA A 240 9.92 29.14 -6.30
N GLY A 241 11.15 28.97 -6.81
CA GLY A 241 11.45 27.94 -7.81
C GLY A 241 11.19 26.54 -7.27
N THR A 242 11.62 26.25 -6.04
CA THR A 242 11.37 24.93 -5.44
C THR A 242 9.87 24.68 -5.22
N GLY A 243 9.16 25.67 -4.68
CA GLY A 243 7.70 25.62 -4.49
C GLY A 243 6.95 25.44 -5.81
N ALA A 244 7.33 26.20 -6.86
CA ALA A 244 6.75 26.06 -8.19
C ALA A 244 7.00 24.65 -8.77
N GLY A 245 8.20 24.09 -8.61
CA GLY A 245 8.51 22.73 -9.04
C GLY A 245 7.61 21.69 -8.38
N TRP A 246 7.43 21.75 -7.06
CA TRP A 246 6.53 20.84 -6.35
C TRP A 246 5.06 21.04 -6.73
N LEU A 247 4.58 22.28 -6.81
CA LEU A 247 3.20 22.58 -7.20
C LEU A 247 2.89 22.10 -8.61
N LEU A 248 3.79 22.31 -9.57
CA LEU A 248 3.64 21.78 -10.92
C LEU A 248 3.62 20.25 -10.93
N GLY A 249 4.48 19.60 -10.13
CA GLY A 249 4.48 18.14 -10.02
C GLY A 249 3.18 17.57 -9.44
N LEU A 250 2.63 18.21 -8.40
CA LEU A 250 1.33 17.85 -7.82
C LEU A 250 0.19 18.10 -8.81
N ALA A 251 0.24 19.20 -9.56
CA ALA A 251 -0.75 19.52 -10.58
C ALA A 251 -0.70 18.53 -11.77
N LEU A 252 0.49 18.07 -12.18
CA LEU A 252 0.66 16.99 -13.15
C LEU A 252 0.04 15.67 -12.65
N ALA A 253 0.08 15.42 -11.34
CA ALA A 253 -0.52 14.24 -10.72
C ALA A 253 -2.01 14.42 -10.36
N ALA A 254 -2.60 15.59 -10.58
CA ALA A 254 -3.99 15.90 -10.21
C ALA A 254 -5.06 14.94 -10.77
N PRO A 255 -4.93 14.37 -12.00
CA PRO A 255 -5.88 13.37 -12.51
C PRO A 255 -5.99 12.12 -11.61
N TYR A 256 -4.94 11.82 -10.84
CA TYR A 256 -4.92 10.76 -9.84
C TYR A 256 -5.36 11.27 -8.46
N LEU A 257 -4.77 12.38 -8.02
CA LEU A 257 -4.90 12.88 -6.66
C LEU A 257 -6.32 13.37 -6.35
N LEU A 258 -6.97 14.09 -7.26
CA LEU A 258 -8.29 14.66 -6.98
C LEU A 258 -9.38 13.60 -6.80
N PRO A 259 -9.54 12.59 -7.69
CA PRO A 259 -10.48 11.49 -7.45
C PRO A 259 -10.18 10.71 -6.16
N LEU A 260 -8.90 10.53 -5.83
CA LEU A 260 -8.51 9.86 -4.59
C LEU A 260 -8.91 10.68 -3.35
N VAL A 261 -8.72 11.99 -3.36
CA VAL A 261 -9.16 12.88 -2.27
C VAL A 261 -10.68 12.85 -2.13
N ASP A 262 -11.41 12.89 -3.25
CA ASP A 262 -12.88 12.81 -3.25
C ASP A 262 -13.36 11.48 -2.63
N TYR A 263 -12.68 10.37 -2.92
CA TYR A 263 -13.01 9.07 -2.37
C TYR A 263 -12.60 8.94 -0.89
N ALA A 264 -11.38 9.37 -0.53
CA ALA A 264 -10.86 9.29 0.83
C ALA A 264 -11.72 10.07 1.85
N ARG A 265 -12.34 11.18 1.43
CA ARG A 265 -13.30 11.95 2.25
C ARG A 265 -14.55 11.16 2.64
N GLN A 266 -14.88 10.10 1.92
CA GLN A 266 -16.03 9.22 2.20
C GLN A 266 -15.68 8.09 3.18
N GLY A 267 -14.40 7.96 3.55
CA GLY A 267 -13.88 6.81 4.29
C GLY A 267 -13.98 6.91 5.81
N ALA A 268 -14.31 5.80 6.46
CA ALA A 268 -14.43 5.73 7.92
C ALA A 268 -13.07 5.94 8.60
N ARG A 269 -11.99 5.52 7.94
CA ARG A 269 -10.62 5.64 8.45
C ARG A 269 -10.13 7.08 8.50
N THR A 270 -10.38 7.85 7.43
CA THR A 270 -10.04 9.27 7.38
C THR A 270 -10.83 10.06 8.42
N ALA A 271 -12.12 9.75 8.61
CA ALA A 271 -12.92 10.36 9.67
C ALA A 271 -12.38 10.05 11.07
N ALA A 272 -11.96 8.82 11.35
CA ALA A 272 -11.36 8.44 12.64
C ALA A 272 -10.03 9.16 12.91
N ARG A 273 -9.16 9.28 11.90
CA ARG A 273 -7.90 10.03 12.03
C ARG A 273 -8.15 11.52 12.28
N ALA A 274 -9.11 12.11 11.56
CA ALA A 274 -9.50 13.50 11.75
C ALA A 274 -10.11 13.77 13.14
N SER A 275 -10.64 12.75 13.83
CA SER A 275 -11.08 12.85 15.22
C SER A 275 -9.98 12.55 16.25
N GLY A 276 -8.71 12.42 15.82
CA GLY A 276 -7.55 12.19 16.68
C GLY A 276 -7.20 10.72 16.98
N VAL A 277 -7.81 9.75 16.28
CA VAL A 277 -7.47 8.34 16.48
C VAL A 277 -6.13 8.01 15.82
N GLU A 278 -5.14 7.64 16.64
CA GLU A 278 -3.84 7.16 16.18
C GLU A 278 -3.86 5.64 16.01
N GLU A 279 -3.91 5.15 14.78
CA GLU A 279 -3.88 3.70 14.51
C GLU A 279 -2.56 3.03 14.89
N ARG A 280 -1.46 3.81 14.92
CA ARG A 280 -0.08 3.33 15.08
C ARG A 280 0.71 4.31 15.94
N PRO A 281 0.45 4.35 17.25
CA PRO A 281 1.13 5.28 18.15
C PRO A 281 2.65 5.04 18.18
N PRO A 282 3.42 6.05 18.60
CA PRO A 282 4.87 5.94 18.69
C PRO A 282 5.29 4.95 19.79
N VAL A 283 6.30 4.12 19.51
CA VAL A 283 6.76 3.02 20.39
C VAL A 283 7.74 3.50 21.46
N GLY A 284 8.60 4.48 21.11
CA GLY A 284 9.63 5.00 21.99
C GLY A 284 11.02 4.42 21.71
N LEU A 285 11.94 4.61 22.66
CA LEU A 285 13.35 4.26 22.48
C LEU A 285 13.61 2.75 22.31
N SER A 286 12.67 1.89 22.70
CA SER A 286 12.70 0.46 22.42
C SER A 286 12.65 0.14 20.92
N ALA A 287 12.24 1.07 20.06
CA ALA A 287 12.32 0.89 18.61
C ALA A 287 13.74 1.06 18.05
N LEU A 288 14.66 1.74 18.75
CA LEU A 288 15.99 2.07 18.24
C LEU A 288 16.84 0.85 17.85
N PRO A 289 16.89 -0.25 18.62
CA PRO A 289 17.71 -1.42 18.28
C PRO A 289 17.35 -2.05 16.93
N GLN A 290 16.07 -1.98 16.50
CA GLN A 290 15.64 -2.54 15.22
C GLN A 290 16.25 -1.84 14.00
N VAL A 291 16.71 -0.59 14.16
CA VAL A 291 17.40 0.17 13.09
C VAL A 291 18.73 -0.50 12.71
N VAL A 292 19.35 -1.21 13.65
CA VAL A 292 20.65 -1.89 13.47
C VAL A 292 20.48 -3.41 13.37
N LEU A 293 19.59 -3.99 14.17
CA LEU A 293 19.30 -5.42 14.22
C LEU A 293 17.79 -5.64 13.94
N PRO A 294 17.36 -5.71 12.67
CA PRO A 294 15.93 -5.73 12.30
C PRO A 294 15.19 -7.02 12.69
N GLU A 295 15.87 -8.00 13.29
CA GLU A 295 15.31 -9.27 13.79
C GLU A 295 15.36 -9.36 15.33
N ILE A 296 15.78 -8.30 16.04
CA ILE A 296 15.99 -8.34 17.49
C ILE A 296 14.71 -8.70 18.27
N TYR A 297 13.54 -8.31 17.76
CA TYR A 297 12.22 -8.65 18.33
C TYR A 297 11.48 -9.73 17.53
N GLY A 298 12.16 -10.39 16.59
CA GLY A 298 11.60 -11.41 15.71
C GLY A 298 10.63 -10.91 14.65
N ALA A 299 9.95 -11.85 13.98
CA ALA A 299 9.05 -11.60 12.85
C ALA A 299 7.79 -12.48 12.93
N SER A 300 6.89 -12.31 11.95
CA SER A 300 5.66 -13.11 11.81
C SER A 300 5.82 -14.32 10.91
N ARG A 301 7.02 -14.55 10.38
CA ARG A 301 7.35 -15.68 9.51
C ARG A 301 7.20 -17.01 10.24
N HIS A 302 6.98 -18.09 9.49
CA HIS A 302 6.98 -19.48 10.00
C HIS A 302 8.24 -19.83 10.79
N ASP A 303 9.40 -19.32 10.36
CA ASP A 303 10.69 -19.56 10.98
C ASP A 303 11.03 -18.56 12.09
N SER A 304 10.06 -17.77 12.56
CA SER A 304 10.30 -16.70 13.54
C SER A 304 9.16 -16.59 14.55
N PHE A 305 9.41 -15.85 15.63
CA PHE A 305 8.43 -15.61 16.68
C PHE A 305 8.50 -14.17 17.15
N ARG A 306 7.35 -13.51 17.30
CA ARG A 306 7.29 -12.12 17.80
C ARG A 306 7.60 -12.07 19.28
N LEU A 307 8.73 -11.47 19.62
CA LEU A 307 9.21 -11.34 21.00
C LEU A 307 8.69 -10.08 21.69
N ALA A 308 8.24 -9.08 20.92
CA ALA A 308 7.61 -7.87 21.41
C ALA A 308 6.41 -7.51 20.53
N GLY A 309 5.47 -6.75 21.09
CA GLY A 309 4.32 -6.26 20.34
C GLY A 309 4.73 -5.07 19.48
N ASP A 310 5.07 -5.30 18.21
CA ASP A 310 5.04 -4.29 17.14
C ASP A 310 5.18 -4.94 15.76
N ASN A 311 4.50 -4.38 14.77
CA ASN A 311 4.36 -4.95 13.43
C ASN A 311 5.59 -4.66 12.55
N ARG A 312 6.42 -5.67 12.28
CA ARG A 312 7.76 -5.55 11.65
C ARG A 312 7.82 -4.68 10.38
N LEU A 313 6.86 -4.78 9.47
CA LEU A 313 6.90 -3.95 8.24
C LEU A 313 6.60 -2.46 8.51
N GLU A 314 5.88 -2.18 9.60
CA GLU A 314 5.42 -0.87 10.05
C GLU A 314 6.31 -0.34 11.21
N SER A 315 7.50 -0.91 11.44
CA SER A 315 8.41 -0.53 12.53
C SER A 315 9.70 0.15 12.04
N SER A 316 10.53 0.58 13.00
CA SER A 316 11.88 1.11 12.76
C SER A 316 12.84 0.11 12.10
N ALA A 317 12.50 -1.19 12.04
CA ALA A 317 13.25 -2.17 11.25
C ALA A 317 13.35 -1.78 9.78
N ALA A 318 12.37 -1.06 9.25
CA ALA A 318 12.40 -0.58 7.87
C ALA A 318 13.42 0.56 7.64
N ALA A 319 13.99 1.17 8.69
CA ALA A 319 15.13 2.09 8.57
C ALA A 319 16.47 1.38 8.35
N TYR A 320 16.52 0.04 8.46
CA TYR A 320 17.77 -0.71 8.39
C TYR A 320 18.52 -0.49 7.07
N ALA A 321 19.70 0.12 7.17
CA ALA A 321 20.58 0.41 6.04
C ALA A 321 21.81 -0.53 5.98
N GLY A 322 21.87 -1.52 6.88
CA GLY A 322 23.04 -2.36 7.16
C GLY A 322 23.74 -1.97 8.47
N LEU A 323 24.20 -2.96 9.22
CA LEU A 323 24.99 -2.83 10.44
C LEU A 323 26.32 -2.15 10.12
N VAL A 324 26.99 -2.56 9.04
CA VAL A 324 28.25 -1.92 8.59
C VAL A 324 28.00 -0.47 8.18
N ALA A 325 26.90 -0.18 7.48
CA ALA A 325 26.55 1.18 7.11
C ALA A 325 26.28 2.05 8.34
N THR A 326 25.46 1.54 9.27
CA THR A 326 24.91 2.32 10.39
C THR A 326 25.93 2.53 11.51
N LEU A 327 26.63 1.47 11.93
CA LEU A 327 27.53 1.54 13.08
C LEU A 327 28.97 1.93 12.71
N LEU A 328 29.39 1.67 11.47
CA LEU A 328 30.76 1.94 11.05
C LEU A 328 30.84 3.11 10.07
N LEU A 329 30.27 2.98 8.88
CA LEU A 329 30.52 3.93 7.81
C LEU A 329 29.84 5.29 8.06
N ALA A 330 28.59 5.32 8.52
CA ALA A 330 27.87 6.55 8.74
C ALA A 330 28.53 7.48 9.79
N PRO A 331 28.99 7.00 10.96
CA PRO A 331 29.75 7.82 11.90
C PRO A 331 31.03 8.44 11.32
N LEU A 332 31.70 7.75 10.38
CA LEU A 332 32.91 8.27 9.72
C LEU A 332 32.64 9.50 8.83
N ALA A 333 31.39 9.78 8.50
CA ALA A 333 31.02 11.03 7.83
C ALA A 333 31.44 12.27 8.64
N ALA A 334 31.41 12.19 9.99
CA ALA A 334 31.82 13.27 10.87
C ALA A 334 33.32 13.62 10.76
N ALA A 335 34.16 12.66 10.34
CA ALA A 335 35.58 12.89 10.08
C ALA A 335 35.86 13.68 8.78
N SER A 336 34.81 13.96 8.00
CA SER A 336 34.91 14.62 6.70
C SER A 336 34.57 16.11 6.79
N ARG A 337 35.60 16.96 7.00
CA ARG A 337 35.42 18.43 7.02
C ARG A 337 34.72 18.95 5.75
N ARG A 338 35.07 18.39 4.59
CA ARG A 338 34.45 18.69 3.28
C ARG A 338 32.93 18.47 3.26
N HIS A 339 32.45 17.43 3.94
CA HIS A 339 31.04 17.05 3.90
C HIS A 339 30.29 17.38 5.18
N ARG A 340 30.88 18.16 6.11
CA ARG A 340 30.28 18.44 7.43
C ARG A 340 28.84 18.95 7.35
N ARG A 341 28.57 19.95 6.49
CA ARG A 341 27.21 20.48 6.30
C ARG A 341 26.24 19.43 5.74
N HIS A 342 26.69 18.60 4.80
CA HIS A 342 25.88 17.49 4.27
C HIS A 342 25.59 16.43 5.34
N ALA A 343 26.59 16.07 6.14
CA ALA A 343 26.43 15.11 7.22
C ALA A 343 25.43 15.60 8.29
N LEU A 344 25.45 16.89 8.63
CA LEU A 344 24.48 17.48 9.57
C LEU A 344 23.05 17.45 9.01
N ARG A 345 22.85 17.79 7.72
CA ARG A 345 21.52 17.72 7.07
C ARG A 345 21.00 16.29 7.03
N LEU A 346 21.85 15.33 6.69
CA LEU A 346 21.48 13.91 6.67
C LEU A 346 21.17 13.40 8.09
N LEU A 347 21.93 13.82 9.10
CA LEU A 347 21.64 13.49 10.50
C LEU A 347 20.28 14.04 10.94
N LEU A 348 19.93 15.28 10.57
CA LEU A 348 18.60 15.82 10.83
C LEU A 348 17.52 14.98 10.14
N LEU A 349 17.77 14.51 8.92
CA LEU A 349 16.82 13.65 8.21
C LEU A 349 16.67 12.27 8.86
N VAL A 350 17.75 11.71 9.45
CA VAL A 350 17.67 10.49 10.28
C VAL A 350 16.78 10.75 11.50
N ILE A 351 17.01 11.85 12.22
CA ILE A 351 16.23 12.23 13.41
C ILE A 351 14.75 12.40 13.04
N LEU A 352 14.47 13.13 11.96
CA LEU A 352 13.11 13.38 11.48
C LEU A 352 12.42 12.08 11.04
N GLY A 353 13.10 11.22 10.27
CA GLY A 353 12.54 9.96 9.80
C GLY A 353 12.28 8.93 10.90
N LEU A 354 13.02 8.99 12.01
CA LEU A 354 12.81 8.14 13.19
C LEU A 354 11.92 8.78 14.26
N ALA A 355 11.57 10.07 14.12
CA ALA A 355 10.95 10.86 15.18
C ALA A 355 9.68 10.23 15.74
N TRP A 356 8.80 9.75 14.84
CA TRP A 356 7.57 9.07 15.25
C TRP A 356 7.89 7.77 15.98
N THR A 357 8.65 6.85 15.38
CA THR A 357 8.92 5.55 16.01
C THR A 357 9.63 5.66 17.37
N LEU A 358 10.51 6.65 17.54
CA LEU A 358 11.26 6.88 18.77
C LEU A 358 10.52 7.76 19.80
N ASN A 359 9.31 8.21 19.48
CA ASN A 359 8.52 9.14 20.30
C ASN A 359 9.28 10.43 20.68
N LEU A 360 9.96 11.07 19.72
CA LEU A 360 10.76 12.26 20.01
C LEU A 360 9.86 13.47 20.34
N PRO A 361 9.95 14.04 21.56
CA PRO A 361 9.10 15.16 21.96
C PRO A 361 9.34 16.37 21.06
N GLY A 362 8.29 17.18 20.85
CA GLY A 362 8.30 18.31 19.91
C GLY A 362 8.13 17.90 18.45
N LEU A 363 8.92 16.94 17.95
CA LEU A 363 8.78 16.45 16.57
C LEU A 363 7.48 15.66 16.39
N VAL A 364 7.12 14.79 17.35
CA VAL A 364 5.82 14.11 17.31
C VAL A 364 4.67 15.11 17.40
N ALA A 365 4.79 16.17 18.19
CA ALA A 365 3.77 17.23 18.26
C ALA A 365 3.62 17.96 16.91
N LEU A 366 4.72 18.21 16.21
CA LEU A 366 4.69 18.78 14.86
C LEU A 366 4.01 17.83 13.86
N LEU A 367 4.28 16.53 13.95
CA LEU A 367 3.65 15.52 13.08
C LEU A 367 2.15 15.30 13.40
N ARG A 368 1.65 15.80 14.53
CA ARG A 368 0.22 15.81 14.88
C ARG A 368 -0.53 17.05 14.41
N LEU A 369 0.13 17.99 13.74
CA LEU A 369 -0.53 19.19 13.22
C LEU A 369 -1.60 18.81 12.17
N PRO A 370 -2.70 19.57 12.06
CA PRO A 370 -3.77 19.30 11.10
C PRO A 370 -3.23 19.14 9.67
N GLY A 371 -3.62 18.05 9.02
CA GLY A 371 -3.16 17.66 7.68
C GLY A 371 -2.00 16.69 7.71
N LEU A 372 -1.07 16.80 8.67
CA LEU A 372 -0.02 15.80 8.89
C LEU A 372 -0.57 14.60 9.67
N ASP A 373 -1.46 14.82 10.63
CA ASP A 373 -2.20 13.79 11.40
C ASP A 373 -2.94 12.75 10.54
N LEU A 374 -3.22 13.05 9.28
CA LEU A 374 -3.79 12.11 8.30
C LEU A 374 -2.77 11.05 7.81
N LEU A 375 -1.47 11.27 8.01
CA LEU A 375 -0.37 10.44 7.48
C LEU A 375 0.05 9.33 8.46
N SER A 376 0.46 8.19 7.91
CA SER A 376 1.02 7.09 8.72
C SER A 376 2.53 7.31 8.97
N HIS A 377 2.87 8.11 9.98
CA HIS A 377 4.24 8.56 10.25
C HIS A 377 5.25 7.47 10.64
N ASN A 378 4.79 6.32 11.12
CA ASN A 378 5.64 5.17 11.39
C ASN A 378 6.40 4.68 10.14
N ARG A 379 5.88 4.97 8.94
CA ARG A 379 6.53 4.62 7.66
C ARG A 379 7.60 5.60 7.23
N PHE A 380 7.74 6.76 7.88
CA PHE A 380 8.69 7.81 7.49
C PHE A 380 10.16 7.37 7.65
N VAL A 381 10.38 6.24 8.32
CA VAL A 381 11.65 5.55 8.50
C VAL A 381 12.41 5.27 7.19
N PHE A 382 11.77 5.28 6.01
CA PHE A 382 12.47 5.22 4.72
C PHE A 382 13.46 6.38 4.53
N ALA A 383 13.13 7.57 5.03
CA ALA A 383 13.98 8.75 4.95
C ALA A 383 15.23 8.56 5.83
N ALA A 384 15.07 7.95 7.01
CA ALA A 384 16.17 7.60 7.88
C ALA A 384 17.09 6.54 7.25
N GLY A 385 16.53 5.47 6.66
CA GLY A 385 17.31 4.45 5.96
C GLY A 385 18.12 5.01 4.79
N PHE A 386 17.53 5.89 3.97
CA PHE A 386 18.27 6.60 2.91
C PHE A 386 19.38 7.50 3.49
N ALA A 387 19.08 8.28 4.53
CA ALA A 387 20.03 9.22 5.11
C ALA A 387 21.22 8.51 5.81
N LEU A 388 20.97 7.39 6.49
CA LEU A 388 22.02 6.52 7.06
C LEU A 388 22.94 5.98 5.96
N LEU A 389 22.37 5.49 4.86
CA LEU A 389 23.15 5.01 3.72
C LEU A 389 23.95 6.15 3.06
N ALA A 390 23.37 7.35 2.93
CA ALA A 390 24.05 8.53 2.39
C ALA A 390 25.24 8.96 3.28
N LEU A 391 25.07 8.91 4.60
CA LEU A 391 26.17 9.11 5.56
C LEU A 391 27.25 8.03 5.39
N ALA A 392 26.86 6.77 5.22
CA ALA A 392 27.78 5.67 4.97
C ALA A 392 28.59 5.88 3.68
N VAL A 393 27.99 6.42 2.62
CA VAL A 393 28.70 6.79 1.39
C VAL A 393 29.76 7.88 1.65
N ILE A 394 29.45 8.88 2.49
CA ILE A 394 30.45 9.90 2.90
C ILE A 394 31.58 9.26 3.71
N GLY A 395 31.27 8.33 4.62
CA GLY A 395 32.27 7.60 5.39
C GLY A 395 33.18 6.74 4.51
N LEU A 396 32.59 6.03 3.54
CA LEU A 396 33.30 5.24 2.55
C LEU A 396 34.21 6.11 1.66
N GLU A 397 33.71 7.27 1.22
CA GLU A 397 34.51 8.29 0.52
C GLU A 397 35.70 8.75 1.39
N ARG A 398 35.48 8.92 2.70
CA ARG A 398 36.53 9.36 3.61
C ARG A 398 37.62 8.31 3.77
N LEU A 399 37.24 7.04 3.91
CA LEU A 399 38.16 5.90 3.93
C LEU A 399 38.97 5.80 2.64
N HIS A 400 38.31 6.00 1.49
CA HIS A 400 38.93 5.92 0.17
C HIS A 400 39.96 7.03 -0.06
N ARG A 401 39.66 8.29 0.30
CA ARG A 401 40.51 9.45 -0.04
C ARG A 401 41.74 9.70 0.83
N GLY A 402 41.68 9.52 2.15
CA GLY A 402 42.84 9.82 3.02
C GLY A 402 42.87 9.05 4.34
N PRO A 403 44.02 9.02 5.04
CA PRO A 403 44.11 8.37 6.36
C PRO A 403 43.11 9.00 7.34
N LEU A 404 42.59 8.18 8.25
CA LEU A 404 41.65 8.59 9.28
C LEU A 404 42.34 8.58 10.66
N PRO A 405 42.18 9.64 11.47
CA PRO A 405 42.65 9.63 12.86
C PRO A 405 42.00 8.49 13.65
N ARG A 406 42.78 7.78 14.47
CA ARG A 406 42.32 6.63 15.27
C ARG A 406 41.08 6.91 16.11
N ARG A 407 40.93 8.13 16.65
CA ARG A 407 39.74 8.56 17.42
C ARG A 407 38.42 8.41 16.67
N TRP A 408 38.42 8.57 15.35
CA TRP A 408 37.22 8.41 14.53
C TRP A 408 36.88 6.94 14.25
N LEU A 409 37.84 6.03 14.47
CA LEU A 409 37.63 4.59 14.34
C LEU A 409 37.29 3.93 15.68
N ALA A 410 37.75 4.49 16.81
CA ALA A 410 37.58 3.90 18.14
C ALA A 410 36.10 3.73 18.53
N VAL A 411 35.29 4.78 18.43
CA VAL A 411 33.86 4.72 18.80
C VAL A 411 33.08 3.77 17.88
N PRO A 412 33.20 3.85 16.53
CA PRO A 412 32.56 2.87 15.65
C PRO A 412 33.02 1.42 15.88
N ALA A 413 34.32 1.20 16.11
CA ALA A 413 34.84 -0.13 16.41
C ALA A 413 34.31 -0.67 17.74
N LEU A 414 34.22 0.18 18.78
CA LEU A 414 33.60 -0.21 20.06
C LEU A 414 32.11 -0.51 19.88
N ALA A 415 31.36 0.31 19.13
CA ALA A 415 29.96 0.05 18.84
C ALA A 415 29.77 -1.28 18.09
N LEU A 416 30.62 -1.57 17.09
CA LEU A 416 30.63 -2.86 16.39
C LEU A 416 30.98 -4.02 17.33
N LEU A 417 31.97 -3.86 18.20
CA LEU A 417 32.39 -4.89 19.15
C LEU A 417 31.28 -5.22 20.14
N LEU A 418 30.65 -4.19 20.74
CA LEU A 418 29.55 -4.37 21.69
C LEU A 418 28.32 -4.98 21.01
N THR A 419 27.95 -4.49 19.82
CA THR A 419 26.80 -5.03 19.07
C THR A 419 27.07 -6.45 18.57
N GLY A 420 28.29 -6.71 18.08
CA GLY A 420 28.72 -8.04 17.64
C GLY A 420 28.81 -9.03 18.79
N GLY A 421 29.30 -8.61 19.95
CA GLY A 421 29.33 -9.39 21.18
C GLY A 421 27.91 -9.68 21.70
N PHE A 422 27.01 -8.70 21.67
CA PHE A 422 25.59 -8.91 21.97
C PHE A 422 24.96 -9.90 20.98
N ALA A 423 25.17 -9.73 19.68
CA ALA A 423 24.65 -10.64 18.67
C ALA A 423 25.20 -12.06 18.85
N TRP A 424 26.49 -12.21 19.16
CA TRP A 424 27.10 -13.49 19.50
C TRP A 424 26.42 -14.12 20.72
N TYR A 425 26.30 -13.37 21.82
CA TYR A 425 25.60 -13.83 23.02
C TYR A 425 24.18 -14.30 22.72
N ARG A 426 23.41 -13.52 21.94
CA ARG A 426 22.04 -13.89 21.53
C ARG A 426 21.99 -15.09 20.59
N SER A 427 23.04 -15.36 19.83
CA SER A 427 23.14 -16.56 19.00
C SER A 427 23.38 -17.85 19.80
N VAL A 428 23.93 -17.73 21.02
CA VAL A 428 24.16 -18.86 21.93
C VAL A 428 23.00 -18.99 22.92
N VAL A 429 22.60 -17.88 23.52
CA VAL A 429 21.54 -17.76 24.52
C VAL A 429 20.31 -17.11 23.87
N PRO A 430 19.30 -17.89 23.44
CA PRO A 430 18.06 -17.37 22.86
C PRO A 430 17.19 -16.62 23.89
N PRO A 431 16.09 -15.94 23.49
CA PRO A 431 15.22 -15.23 24.43
C PRO A 431 14.54 -16.21 25.40
N PRO A 432 14.47 -15.90 26.71
CA PRO A 432 13.76 -16.74 27.69
C PRO A 432 12.29 -16.98 27.33
N LEU A 433 11.68 -16.06 26.57
CA LEU A 433 10.32 -16.21 26.07
C LEU A 433 10.14 -17.48 25.21
N LEU A 434 11.19 -17.94 24.50
CA LEU A 434 11.11 -19.19 23.74
C LEU A 434 11.04 -20.42 24.65
N ASP A 435 11.64 -20.36 25.84
CA ASP A 435 11.54 -21.44 26.84
C ASP A 435 10.12 -21.48 27.43
N ALA A 436 9.53 -20.32 27.71
CA ALA A 436 8.11 -20.22 28.12
C ALA A 436 7.14 -20.72 27.01
N VAL A 437 7.45 -20.48 25.73
CA VAL A 437 6.68 -21.05 24.61
C VAL A 437 6.80 -22.58 24.59
N GLU A 438 7.98 -23.12 24.84
CA GLU A 438 8.21 -24.57 24.91
C GLU A 438 7.40 -25.24 26.03
N GLU A 439 7.41 -24.67 27.23
CA GLU A 439 6.63 -25.15 28.37
C GLU A 439 5.13 -25.17 28.04
N ARG A 440 4.64 -24.11 27.40
CA ARG A 440 3.24 -24.03 26.94
C ARG A 440 2.90 -25.09 25.91
N LEU A 441 3.78 -25.33 24.93
CA LEU A 441 3.58 -26.37 23.92
C LEU A 441 3.56 -27.77 24.55
N ARG A 442 4.46 -28.05 25.51
CA ARG A 442 4.46 -29.32 26.27
C ARG A 442 3.20 -29.49 27.11
N ALA A 443 2.63 -28.40 27.62
CA ALA A 443 1.34 -28.38 28.30
C ALA A 443 0.13 -28.50 27.35
N GLY A 444 0.35 -28.71 26.05
CA GLY A 444 -0.71 -28.84 25.04
C GLY A 444 -1.35 -27.52 24.61
N ALA A 445 -0.81 -26.37 25.02
CA ALA A 445 -1.32 -25.07 24.61
C ALA A 445 -0.92 -24.75 23.16
N ARG A 446 -1.88 -24.21 22.38
CA ARG A 446 -1.58 -23.69 21.04
C ARG A 446 -0.89 -22.34 21.14
N VAL A 447 0.26 -22.19 20.48
CA VAL A 447 0.99 -20.92 20.39
C VAL A 447 0.89 -20.37 18.98
N ARG A 448 0.61 -19.07 18.85
CA ARG A 448 0.45 -18.42 17.55
C ARG A 448 1.74 -18.52 16.74
N ASN A 449 1.63 -18.97 15.49
CA ASN A 449 2.73 -19.18 14.53
C ASN A 449 3.78 -20.25 14.94
N VAL A 450 3.55 -21.01 16.01
CA VAL A 450 4.41 -22.12 16.42
C VAL A 450 3.51 -23.29 16.80
N GLY A 451 3.34 -24.23 15.87
CA GLY A 451 2.37 -25.32 16.01
C GLY A 451 2.81 -26.43 16.97
N ASP A 452 4.11 -26.70 17.01
CA ASP A 452 4.71 -27.82 17.74
C ASP A 452 6.17 -27.52 18.14
N LEU A 453 6.81 -28.50 18.78
CA LEU A 453 8.21 -28.41 19.22
C LEU A 453 9.20 -28.36 18.06
N GLU A 454 8.86 -28.92 16.89
CA GLU A 454 9.73 -28.90 15.70
C GLU A 454 9.77 -27.50 15.08
N ALA A 455 8.60 -26.86 14.94
CA ALA A 455 8.46 -25.47 14.54
C ALA A 455 9.22 -24.55 15.52
N LEU A 456 9.13 -24.80 16.82
CA LEU A 456 9.91 -24.03 17.81
C LEU A 456 11.42 -24.23 17.63
N ALA A 457 11.87 -25.45 17.31
CA ALA A 457 13.27 -25.72 17.03
C ALA A 457 13.75 -24.98 15.77
N GLU A 458 12.93 -24.87 14.73
CA GLU A 458 13.23 -24.05 13.55
C GLU A 458 13.30 -22.56 13.90
N VAL A 459 12.35 -22.04 14.70
CA VAL A 459 12.40 -20.66 15.22
C VAL A 459 13.72 -20.40 15.97
N ARG A 460 14.13 -21.31 16.87
CA ARG A 460 15.42 -21.19 17.57
C ARG A 460 16.58 -21.19 16.58
N ARG A 461 16.61 -22.10 15.60
CA ARG A 461 17.66 -22.16 14.56
C ARG A 461 17.72 -20.88 13.73
N SER A 462 16.58 -20.37 13.27
CA SER A 462 16.52 -19.11 12.51
C SER A 462 16.99 -17.93 13.36
N PHE A 463 16.53 -17.80 14.61
CA PHE A 463 16.96 -16.76 15.53
C PHE A 463 18.50 -16.77 15.72
N ARG A 464 19.07 -17.95 15.97
CA ARG A 464 20.53 -18.13 16.10
C ARG A 464 21.26 -17.75 14.82
N ARG A 465 20.78 -18.18 13.65
CA ARG A 465 21.38 -17.86 12.34
C ARG A 465 21.43 -16.35 12.08
N HIS A 466 20.36 -15.61 12.35
CA HIS A 466 20.33 -14.17 12.14
C HIS A 466 21.31 -13.43 13.04
N HIS A 467 21.38 -13.79 14.33
CA HIS A 467 22.30 -13.17 15.28
C HIS A 467 23.75 -13.58 15.04
N ALA A 468 24.02 -14.83 14.67
CA ALA A 468 25.35 -15.30 14.27
C ALA A 468 25.84 -14.57 13.01
N ALA A 469 24.98 -14.34 12.01
CA ALA A 469 25.33 -13.58 10.82
C ALA A 469 25.68 -12.11 11.14
N ALA A 470 24.93 -11.47 12.05
CA ALA A 470 25.25 -10.12 12.52
C ALA A 470 26.59 -10.09 13.28
N ALA A 471 26.86 -11.07 14.14
CA ALA A 471 28.13 -11.20 14.85
C ALA A 471 29.31 -11.41 13.87
N ALA A 472 29.15 -12.32 12.90
CA ALA A 472 30.15 -12.57 11.87
C ALA A 472 30.42 -11.32 11.02
N THR A 473 29.38 -10.57 10.66
CA THR A 473 29.51 -9.30 9.93
C THR A 473 30.31 -8.27 10.74
N ALA A 474 30.04 -8.16 12.05
CA ALA A 474 30.78 -7.27 12.94
C ALA A 474 32.26 -7.68 13.05
N VAL A 475 32.55 -8.98 13.21
CA VAL A 475 33.92 -9.52 13.26
C VAL A 475 34.68 -9.25 11.96
N LEU A 476 34.04 -9.51 10.81
CA LEU A 476 34.64 -9.23 9.50
C LEU A 476 34.92 -7.74 9.31
N ALA A 477 33.98 -6.87 9.70
CA ALA A 477 34.19 -5.41 9.65
C ALA A 477 35.35 -4.97 10.54
N LEU A 478 35.44 -5.47 11.77
CA LEU A 478 36.56 -5.21 12.69
C LEU A 478 37.90 -5.71 12.14
N GLY A 479 37.92 -6.91 11.55
CA GLY A 479 39.10 -7.46 10.88
C GLY A 479 39.56 -6.59 9.70
N LEU A 480 38.62 -6.13 8.86
CA LEU A 480 38.91 -5.19 7.77
C LEU A 480 39.45 -3.84 8.30
N LEU A 481 38.93 -3.34 9.43
CA LEU A 481 39.46 -2.15 10.08
C LEU A 481 40.89 -2.35 10.62
N ALA A 482 41.20 -3.52 11.18
CA ALA A 482 42.55 -3.85 11.64
C ALA A 482 43.57 -3.90 10.47
N LEU A 483 43.13 -4.23 9.26
CA LEU A 483 43.95 -4.21 8.05
C LEU A 483 44.13 -2.81 7.44
N LEU A 484 43.38 -1.80 7.89
CA LEU A 484 43.40 -0.44 7.34
C LEU A 484 44.79 0.20 7.28
N PRO A 485 45.69 0.03 8.27
CA PRO A 485 47.06 0.57 8.21
C PRO A 485 47.92 -0.05 7.10
N ARG A 486 47.66 -1.32 6.73
CA ARG A 486 48.48 -2.10 5.79
C ARG A 486 47.89 -2.18 4.39
N ARG A 487 46.56 -2.26 4.24
CA ARG A 487 45.86 -2.57 2.98
C ARG A 487 44.76 -1.58 2.65
N ARG A 488 45.00 -0.30 2.89
CA ARG A 488 43.98 0.77 2.81
C ARG A 488 43.18 0.82 1.51
N ARG A 489 43.82 0.63 0.35
CA ARG A 489 43.14 0.65 -0.97
C ARG A 489 42.13 -0.49 -1.13
N ALA A 490 42.31 -1.61 -0.41
CA ALA A 490 41.42 -2.78 -0.44
C ALA A 490 40.32 -2.73 0.63
N VAL A 491 40.53 -2.06 1.76
CA VAL A 491 39.56 -2.06 2.88
C VAL A 491 38.23 -1.38 2.51
N ALA A 492 38.27 -0.22 1.86
CA ALA A 492 37.05 0.48 1.45
C ALA A 492 36.16 -0.37 0.51
N PRO A 493 36.66 -0.91 -0.62
CA PRO A 493 35.84 -1.78 -1.46
C PRO A 493 35.42 -3.07 -0.75
N ALA A 494 36.26 -3.66 0.11
CA ALA A 494 35.89 -4.84 0.89
C ALA A 494 34.72 -4.56 1.86
N LEU A 495 34.71 -3.41 2.55
CA LEU A 495 33.59 -3.00 3.39
C LEU A 495 32.30 -2.74 2.59
N ALA A 496 32.43 -2.21 1.36
CA ALA A 496 31.29 -2.05 0.47
C ALA A 496 30.70 -3.40 0.00
N VAL A 497 31.56 -4.37 -0.30
CA VAL A 497 31.14 -5.75 -0.63
C VAL A 497 30.51 -6.43 0.58
N LEU A 498 31.08 -6.26 1.78
CA LEU A 498 30.52 -6.78 3.02
C LEU A 498 29.12 -6.21 3.28
N LEU A 499 28.94 -4.89 3.13
CA LEU A 499 27.63 -4.23 3.25
C LEU A 499 26.63 -4.76 2.22
N LEU A 500 27.04 -4.92 0.95
CA LEU A 500 26.17 -5.47 -0.09
C LEU A 500 25.75 -6.91 0.24
N GLY A 501 26.70 -7.74 0.67
CA GLY A 501 26.45 -9.12 1.09
C GLY A 501 25.53 -9.21 2.30
N GLU A 502 25.70 -8.30 3.28
CA GLU A 502 24.83 -8.17 4.44
C GLU A 502 23.38 -7.87 4.03
N LEU A 503 23.16 -6.89 3.16
CA LEU A 503 21.83 -6.50 2.71
C LEU A 503 21.17 -7.60 1.85
N LEU A 504 21.93 -8.28 0.99
CA LEU A 504 21.44 -9.44 0.23
C LEU A 504 21.06 -10.60 1.16
N TRP A 505 21.88 -10.86 2.19
CA TRP A 505 21.57 -11.85 3.22
C TRP A 505 20.27 -11.53 3.96
N HIS A 506 20.06 -10.26 4.32
CA HIS A 506 18.84 -9.82 4.97
C HIS A 506 17.60 -9.96 4.07
N ALA A 507 17.73 -9.64 2.77
CA ALA A 507 16.61 -9.66 1.84
C ALA A 507 16.12 -11.07 1.49
N ARG A 508 17.01 -12.09 1.51
CA ARG A 508 16.74 -13.44 0.99
C ARG A 508 15.58 -14.18 1.66
N THR A 509 15.29 -13.90 2.94
CA THR A 509 14.28 -14.62 3.73
C THR A 509 13.00 -13.80 3.96
N THR A 510 12.93 -12.56 3.48
CA THR A 510 11.79 -11.67 3.76
C THR A 510 10.74 -11.68 2.65
N ASN A 511 11.14 -12.01 1.42
CA ASN A 511 10.26 -11.93 0.25
C ASN A 511 10.07 -13.32 -0.38
N PRO A 512 9.03 -14.05 0.05
CA PRO A 512 8.76 -15.38 -0.47
C PRO A 512 8.42 -15.29 -1.96
N GLN A 513 8.96 -16.24 -2.72
CA GLN A 513 8.58 -16.51 -4.09
C GLN A 513 7.79 -17.80 -4.07
N ALA A 514 6.62 -17.80 -4.70
CA ALA A 514 5.72 -18.94 -4.72
C ALA A 514 5.78 -19.70 -6.05
N PRO A 515 5.47 -21.01 -6.05
CA PRO A 515 5.29 -21.78 -7.29
C PRO A 515 4.17 -21.18 -8.16
N PRO A 516 4.32 -21.10 -9.49
CA PRO A 516 3.29 -20.54 -10.38
C PRO A 516 1.95 -21.27 -10.32
N GLU A 517 1.91 -22.52 -9.88
CA GLU A 517 0.71 -23.35 -9.75
C GLU A 517 -0.26 -22.81 -8.67
N LEU A 518 0.25 -22.01 -7.73
CA LEU A 518 -0.56 -21.35 -6.71
C LEU A 518 -1.19 -20.03 -7.18
N ASP A 519 -0.98 -19.62 -8.45
CA ASP A 519 -1.48 -18.36 -9.00
C ASP A 519 -2.99 -18.39 -9.26
N TYR A 520 -3.77 -18.30 -8.18
CA TYR A 520 -5.24 -18.33 -8.18
C TYR A 520 -5.78 -19.43 -9.12
N PRO A 521 -5.47 -20.72 -8.85
CA PRO A 521 -5.98 -21.80 -9.68
C PRO A 521 -7.51 -21.74 -9.77
N PRO A 522 -8.12 -22.16 -10.89
CA PRO A 522 -9.56 -22.15 -11.04
C PRO A 522 -10.21 -23.00 -9.95
N LEU A 523 -11.30 -22.49 -9.38
CA LEU A 523 -12.05 -23.16 -8.33
C LEU A 523 -13.41 -23.59 -8.88
N PRO A 524 -13.78 -24.88 -8.78
CA PRO A 524 -15.08 -25.35 -9.30
C PRO A 524 -16.28 -24.57 -8.77
N VAL A 525 -16.23 -24.11 -7.51
CA VAL A 525 -17.30 -23.30 -6.91
C VAL A 525 -17.42 -21.92 -7.56
N LEU A 526 -16.30 -21.27 -7.91
CA LEU A 526 -16.31 -19.95 -8.53
C LEU A 526 -16.68 -20.07 -10.02
N ASP A 527 -16.18 -21.10 -10.70
CA ASP A 527 -16.52 -21.38 -12.11
C ASP A 527 -18.01 -21.72 -12.27
N ALA A 528 -18.59 -22.49 -11.34
CA ALA A 528 -20.02 -22.80 -11.37
C ALA A 528 -20.93 -21.57 -11.15
N LEU A 529 -20.41 -20.54 -10.48
CA LEU A 529 -21.08 -19.27 -10.26
C LEU A 529 -20.79 -18.23 -11.35
N ALA A 530 -19.71 -18.38 -12.11
CA ALA A 530 -19.33 -17.45 -13.16
C ALA A 530 -20.47 -17.28 -14.18
N GLY A 531 -20.83 -16.03 -14.47
CA GLY A 531 -21.93 -15.70 -15.39
C GLY A 531 -23.34 -15.82 -14.80
N ARG A 532 -23.51 -16.36 -13.57
CA ARG A 532 -24.81 -16.33 -12.89
C ARG A 532 -25.10 -14.92 -12.34
N PRO A 533 -26.37 -14.46 -12.37
CA PRO A 533 -26.73 -13.16 -11.83
C PRO A 533 -26.66 -13.14 -10.29
N GLY A 534 -26.48 -11.94 -9.74
CA GLY A 534 -26.42 -11.70 -8.30
C GLY A 534 -25.00 -11.63 -7.75
N ARG A 535 -24.88 -11.10 -6.53
CA ARG A 535 -23.62 -10.97 -5.80
C ARG A 535 -23.39 -12.16 -4.88
N ILE A 536 -22.13 -12.33 -4.52
CA ILE A 536 -21.70 -13.35 -3.56
C ILE A 536 -21.44 -12.72 -2.18
N LEU A 537 -21.48 -13.56 -1.15
CA LEU A 537 -20.90 -13.29 0.17
C LEU A 537 -20.23 -14.57 0.68
N GLY A 538 -18.93 -14.52 0.96
CA GLY A 538 -18.20 -15.62 1.63
C GLY A 538 -18.35 -15.54 3.15
N VAL A 539 -18.67 -16.65 3.81
CA VAL A 539 -18.81 -16.76 5.26
C VAL A 539 -17.67 -17.60 5.81
N GLY A 540 -16.74 -16.95 6.52
CA GLY A 540 -15.52 -17.60 7.00
C GLY A 540 -14.61 -18.11 5.88
N CYS A 541 -14.87 -17.73 4.63
CA CYS A 541 -14.08 -18.10 3.47
C CYS A 541 -13.94 -16.93 2.49
N LEU A 542 -13.03 -17.08 1.51
CA LEU A 542 -12.84 -16.16 0.38
C LEU A 542 -12.85 -14.68 0.82
N PRO A 543 -11.80 -14.18 1.51
CA PRO A 543 -11.66 -12.76 1.77
C PRO A 543 -12.01 -11.92 0.54
N PRO A 544 -12.70 -10.77 0.71
CA PRO A 544 -13.18 -9.99 -0.41
C PRO A 544 -12.05 -9.56 -1.35
N ASN A 545 -12.41 -9.32 -2.61
CA ASN A 545 -11.55 -9.15 -3.79
C ASN A 545 -10.96 -10.45 -4.38
N LEU A 546 -10.89 -11.57 -3.64
CA LEU A 546 -10.36 -12.81 -4.23
C LEU A 546 -11.24 -13.34 -5.36
N ALA A 547 -12.56 -13.31 -5.17
CA ALA A 547 -13.51 -13.76 -6.19
C ALA A 547 -13.56 -12.85 -7.44
N MET A 548 -12.99 -11.64 -7.36
CA MET A 548 -12.83 -10.75 -8.51
C MET A 548 -11.91 -11.35 -9.58
N ILE A 549 -11.00 -12.26 -9.20
CA ILE A 549 -10.16 -12.99 -10.17
C ILE A 549 -11.02 -13.81 -11.15
N SER A 550 -12.18 -14.30 -10.69
CA SER A 550 -13.18 -15.00 -11.51
C SER A 550 -14.32 -14.10 -11.99
N GLY A 551 -14.18 -12.77 -11.86
CA GLY A 551 -15.18 -11.79 -12.29
C GLY A 551 -16.44 -11.71 -11.41
N LEU A 552 -16.46 -12.37 -10.24
CA LEU A 552 -17.60 -12.34 -9.34
C LEU A 552 -17.59 -11.07 -8.48
N SER A 553 -18.78 -10.52 -8.22
CA SER A 553 -18.94 -9.35 -7.35
C SER A 553 -19.26 -9.75 -5.92
N ASP A 554 -18.38 -9.38 -4.98
CA ASP A 554 -18.60 -9.53 -3.55
C ASP A 554 -19.26 -8.27 -2.99
N VAL A 555 -20.26 -8.45 -2.14
CA VAL A 555 -20.91 -7.34 -1.44
C VAL A 555 -19.98 -6.72 -0.39
N ARG A 556 -19.04 -7.49 0.15
CA ARG A 556 -18.00 -7.02 1.06
C ARG A 556 -16.91 -6.32 0.25
N GLY A 557 -15.98 -5.70 0.97
CA GLY A 557 -14.75 -5.21 0.37
C GLY A 557 -13.60 -5.24 1.37
N TYR A 558 -12.40 -5.10 0.82
CA TYR A 558 -11.20 -4.88 1.59
C TYR A 558 -10.46 -3.71 0.97
N ASP A 559 -10.56 -2.51 1.57
CA ASP A 559 -9.85 -1.29 1.18
C ASP A 559 -9.47 -0.40 2.40
N ALA A 560 -8.45 0.45 2.25
CA ALA A 560 -8.00 1.42 3.23
C ALA A 560 -8.96 2.59 3.46
N VAL A 561 -9.88 2.86 2.52
CA VAL A 561 -10.85 3.94 2.68
C VAL A 561 -12.05 3.48 3.51
N ASP A 562 -12.56 2.26 3.31
CA ASP A 562 -13.72 1.71 4.01
C ASP A 562 -14.93 2.68 3.94
N PRO A 563 -15.71 2.68 2.83
CA PRO A 563 -16.72 3.71 2.57
C PRO A 563 -17.83 3.72 3.62
N THR A 564 -17.89 4.79 4.42
CA THR A 564 -18.65 4.84 5.69
C THR A 564 -20.13 4.48 5.54
N ARG A 565 -20.84 5.14 4.62
CA ARG A 565 -22.28 4.90 4.42
C ARG A 565 -22.60 3.49 3.98
N TYR A 566 -21.77 2.95 3.09
CA TYR A 566 -21.97 1.58 2.61
C TYR A 566 -21.72 0.56 3.73
N LEU A 567 -20.68 0.77 4.54
CA LEU A 567 -20.42 -0.07 5.70
C LEU A 567 -21.51 0.02 6.77
N GLU A 568 -22.09 1.21 6.98
CA GLU A 568 -23.26 1.38 7.86
C GLU A 568 -24.44 0.54 7.39
N LEU A 569 -24.80 0.64 6.10
CA LEU A 569 -25.86 -0.16 5.49
C LEU A 569 -25.57 -1.66 5.64
N LEU A 570 -24.41 -2.12 5.17
CA LEU A 570 -24.04 -3.53 5.20
C LEU A 570 -23.97 -4.09 6.63
N SER A 571 -23.56 -3.27 7.61
CA SER A 571 -23.47 -3.69 9.01
C SER A 571 -24.82 -3.98 9.67
N LEU A 572 -25.93 -3.46 9.13
CA LEU A 572 -27.28 -3.80 9.62
C LEU A 572 -27.58 -5.30 9.46
N ALA A 573 -27.04 -5.91 8.41
CA ALA A 573 -27.21 -7.32 8.12
C ALA A 573 -26.20 -8.24 8.84
N ALA A 574 -25.29 -7.71 9.65
CA ALA A 574 -24.25 -8.51 10.30
C ALA A 574 -24.78 -9.22 11.56
N ASP A 575 -24.41 -10.49 11.76
CA ASP A 575 -24.67 -11.22 13.02
C ASP A 575 -24.00 -10.45 14.18
N PRO A 576 -24.62 -10.36 15.37
CA PRO A 576 -24.02 -9.71 16.53
C PRO A 576 -22.62 -10.26 16.90
N ARG A 577 -22.35 -11.54 16.61
CA ARG A 577 -21.07 -12.23 16.82
C ARG A 577 -20.11 -12.09 15.64
N SER A 578 -20.51 -11.43 14.55
CA SER A 578 -19.64 -11.18 13.41
C SER A 578 -18.36 -10.46 13.86
N PRO A 579 -17.17 -10.89 13.41
CA PRO A 579 -15.93 -10.17 13.66
C PRO A 579 -16.04 -8.70 13.21
N ARG A 580 -15.58 -7.78 14.06
CA ARG A 580 -15.56 -6.33 13.78
C ARG A 580 -14.12 -5.79 13.92
N PRO A 581 -13.25 -6.06 12.95
CA PRO A 581 -11.90 -5.53 13.00
C PRO A 581 -11.93 -3.99 12.93
N SER A 582 -10.93 -3.34 13.54
CA SER A 582 -10.79 -1.87 13.50
C SER A 582 -10.49 -1.32 12.10
N TYR A 583 -10.15 -2.19 11.17
CA TYR A 583 -9.79 -1.91 9.78
C TYR A 583 -10.32 -3.04 8.90
N ALA A 584 -10.69 -2.76 7.64
CA ALA A 584 -11.28 -3.72 6.73
C ALA A 584 -12.60 -4.29 7.30
N ARG A 585 -13.49 -3.39 7.71
CA ARG A 585 -14.63 -3.72 8.59
C ARG A 585 -15.57 -4.78 8.03
N SER A 586 -15.67 -4.90 6.71
CA SER A 586 -16.49 -5.93 6.05
C SER A 586 -15.76 -7.22 5.70
N MET A 587 -14.44 -7.32 5.91
CA MET A 587 -13.61 -8.44 5.43
C MET A 587 -14.11 -9.79 5.93
N TRP A 588 -14.44 -9.87 7.22
CA TRP A 588 -14.89 -11.08 7.90
C TRP A 588 -16.35 -10.97 8.34
N LEU A 589 -17.16 -10.20 7.61
CA LEU A 589 -18.57 -10.04 7.94
C LEU A 589 -19.30 -11.38 7.80
N THR A 590 -19.93 -11.80 8.90
CA THR A 590 -20.87 -12.93 8.93
C THR A 590 -22.28 -12.36 8.96
N PRO A 591 -23.15 -12.74 8.02
CA PRO A 591 -24.50 -12.20 7.97
C PRO A 591 -25.41 -12.84 9.02
N GLN A 592 -26.46 -12.12 9.41
CA GLN A 592 -27.64 -12.72 10.03
C GLN A 592 -28.31 -13.63 9.01
N ALA A 593 -28.37 -14.91 9.32
CA ALA A 593 -28.94 -15.93 8.44
C ALA A 593 -29.81 -16.89 9.26
N GLY A 594 -30.93 -17.29 8.68
CA GLY A 594 -31.79 -18.36 9.13
C GLY A 594 -32.23 -19.24 7.96
N PHE A 595 -32.90 -20.35 8.25
CA PHE A 595 -33.49 -21.22 7.24
C PHE A 595 -35.02 -21.06 7.27
N LEU A 596 -35.64 -20.89 6.10
CA LEU A 596 -37.10 -20.83 5.93
C LEU A 596 -37.71 -22.24 5.90
N ASP A 597 -37.04 -23.15 5.20
CA ASP A 597 -37.35 -24.55 4.96
C ASP A 597 -36.05 -25.29 4.56
N ALA A 598 -36.12 -26.53 4.05
CA ALA A 598 -34.95 -27.33 3.68
C ALA A 598 -34.07 -26.68 2.58
N ASP A 599 -34.64 -25.77 1.78
CA ASP A 599 -33.99 -25.23 0.57
C ASP A 599 -33.84 -23.69 0.61
N GLY A 600 -34.55 -22.99 1.50
CA GLY A 600 -34.68 -21.54 1.52
C GLY A 600 -33.82 -20.86 2.59
N LEU A 601 -32.84 -20.08 2.14
CA LEU A 601 -32.05 -19.19 3.00
C LEU A 601 -32.84 -17.91 3.30
N ARG A 602 -33.08 -17.60 4.59
CA ARG A 602 -33.53 -16.27 5.03
C ARG A 602 -32.33 -15.42 5.41
N LEU A 603 -32.08 -14.37 4.62
CA LEU A 603 -31.13 -13.32 4.98
C LEU A 603 -31.85 -12.08 5.48
N HIS A 604 -31.12 -11.20 6.15
CA HIS A 604 -31.60 -9.86 6.47
C HIS A 604 -31.99 -9.12 5.16
N PRO A 605 -33.11 -8.36 5.11
CA PRO A 605 -33.60 -7.73 3.88
C PRO A 605 -32.60 -6.80 3.17
N VAL A 606 -31.65 -6.20 3.91
CA VAL A 606 -30.53 -5.44 3.32
C VAL A 606 -29.67 -6.29 2.37
N LEU A 607 -29.50 -7.60 2.61
CA LEU A 607 -28.76 -8.48 1.69
C LEU A 607 -29.60 -8.81 0.44
N ASP A 608 -30.93 -8.88 0.58
CA ASP A 608 -31.85 -8.98 -0.56
C ASP A 608 -31.74 -7.73 -1.44
N LEU A 609 -31.77 -6.54 -0.82
CA LEU A 609 -31.57 -5.23 -1.43
C LEU A 609 -30.23 -5.12 -2.16
N LEU A 610 -29.14 -5.63 -1.55
CA LEU A 610 -27.81 -5.65 -2.15
C LEU A 610 -27.63 -6.76 -3.19
N GLY A 611 -28.68 -7.51 -3.51
CA GLY A 611 -28.66 -8.56 -4.53
C GLY A 611 -27.72 -9.72 -4.18
N VAL A 612 -27.50 -10.01 -2.90
CA VAL A 612 -26.69 -11.15 -2.45
C VAL A 612 -27.50 -12.43 -2.69
N ARG A 613 -27.19 -13.11 -3.80
CA ARG A 613 -27.88 -14.33 -4.23
C ARG A 613 -27.14 -15.59 -3.78
N TRP A 614 -25.81 -15.53 -3.67
CA TRP A 614 -24.98 -16.71 -3.42
C TRP A 614 -24.21 -16.56 -2.11
N LEU A 615 -24.54 -17.37 -1.12
CA LEU A 615 -23.81 -17.45 0.14
C LEU A 615 -22.83 -18.63 0.07
N ILE A 616 -21.53 -18.36 0.19
CA ILE A 616 -20.47 -19.37 0.06
C ILE A 616 -19.84 -19.65 1.43
N PHE A 617 -19.65 -20.92 1.78
CA PHE A 617 -18.99 -21.33 3.03
C PHE A 617 -18.28 -22.68 2.88
N ARG A 618 -17.51 -23.08 3.90
CA ARG A 618 -16.66 -24.30 3.88
C ARG A 618 -17.07 -25.36 4.92
N HIS A 619 -18.17 -25.13 5.63
CA HIS A 619 -18.70 -26.12 6.56
C HIS A 619 -19.78 -26.93 5.87
N THR A 620 -19.80 -28.25 6.08
CA THR A 620 -20.90 -29.09 5.59
C THR A 620 -22.20 -28.58 6.19
N PRO A 621 -23.21 -28.21 5.37
CA PRO A 621 -24.50 -27.82 5.89
C PRO A 621 -25.15 -29.01 6.63
N PRO A 622 -26.04 -28.76 7.62
CA PRO A 622 -26.80 -29.82 8.25
C PRO A 622 -27.52 -30.70 7.21
N PRO A 623 -27.74 -32.01 7.47
CA PRO A 623 -28.36 -32.92 6.51
C PRO A 623 -29.74 -32.51 6.01
N SER A 624 -30.45 -31.68 6.79
CA SER A 624 -31.76 -31.12 6.46
C SER A 624 -31.72 -29.97 5.47
N ILE A 625 -30.53 -29.53 5.04
CA ILE A 625 -30.35 -28.35 4.16
C ILE A 625 -29.70 -28.78 2.85
N THR A 626 -30.37 -28.47 1.74
CA THR A 626 -29.87 -28.80 0.39
C THR A 626 -29.06 -27.63 -0.17
N PRO A 627 -27.74 -27.80 -0.41
CA PRO A 627 -26.94 -26.75 -1.05
C PRO A 627 -27.26 -26.64 -2.55
N ALA A 628 -27.30 -25.40 -3.06
CA ALA A 628 -27.45 -25.14 -4.49
C ALA A 628 -26.24 -25.61 -5.31
N ILE A 629 -25.04 -25.53 -4.73
CA ILE A 629 -23.80 -26.04 -5.33
C ILE A 629 -22.97 -26.72 -4.24
N ARG A 630 -22.45 -27.91 -4.57
CA ARG A 630 -21.46 -28.63 -3.77
C ARG A 630 -20.16 -28.76 -4.57
N ALA A 631 -19.06 -28.28 -4.02
CA ALA A 631 -17.73 -28.38 -4.58
C ALA A 631 -16.76 -28.91 -3.50
N PRO A 632 -15.53 -29.34 -3.86
CA PRO A 632 -14.54 -29.74 -2.87
C PRO A 632 -14.30 -28.63 -1.84
N ASP A 633 -14.64 -28.91 -0.57
CA ASP A 633 -14.50 -27.99 0.57
C ASP A 633 -15.29 -26.67 0.48
N TYR A 634 -16.25 -26.58 -0.44
CA TYR A 634 -17.12 -25.41 -0.60
C TYR A 634 -18.58 -25.81 -0.82
N TRP A 635 -19.47 -25.06 -0.18
CA TRP A 635 -20.91 -25.17 -0.32
C TRP A 635 -21.50 -23.80 -0.62
N VAL A 636 -22.54 -23.79 -1.45
CA VAL A 636 -23.26 -22.57 -1.82
C VAL A 636 -24.73 -22.73 -1.51
N MET A 637 -25.30 -21.75 -0.82
CA MET A 637 -26.74 -21.60 -0.64
C MET A 637 -27.26 -20.48 -1.55
N GLU A 638 -28.45 -20.69 -2.10
CA GLU A 638 -29.13 -19.68 -2.90
C GLU A 638 -30.10 -18.88 -2.02
N ASN A 639 -30.00 -17.56 -2.08
CA ASN A 639 -31.01 -16.64 -1.59
C ASN A 639 -31.97 -16.29 -2.74
N THR A 640 -33.12 -16.95 -2.79
CA THR A 640 -34.16 -16.74 -3.82
C THR A 640 -34.89 -15.40 -3.68
N ARG A 641 -34.77 -14.71 -2.53
CA ARG A 641 -35.36 -13.40 -2.28
C ARG A 641 -34.52 -12.25 -2.84
N ALA A 642 -33.25 -12.50 -3.17
CA ALA A 642 -32.31 -11.53 -3.70
C ALA A 642 -32.91 -10.74 -4.88
N LEU A 643 -32.82 -9.41 -4.80
CA LEU A 643 -33.31 -8.54 -5.86
C LEU A 643 -32.39 -8.52 -7.07
N PRO A 644 -32.93 -8.31 -8.28
CA PRO A 644 -32.10 -7.96 -9.42
C PRO A 644 -31.36 -6.65 -9.10
N ARG A 645 -30.18 -6.48 -9.72
CA ARG A 645 -29.33 -5.31 -9.47
C ARG A 645 -30.03 -3.98 -9.77
N ALA A 646 -30.98 -3.97 -10.70
CA ALA A 646 -31.86 -2.84 -10.94
C ALA A 646 -33.32 -3.28 -10.73
N PHE A 647 -34.10 -2.48 -10.01
CA PHE A 647 -35.50 -2.78 -9.71
C PHE A 647 -36.31 -1.50 -9.48
N VAL A 648 -37.64 -1.63 -9.41
CA VAL A 648 -38.58 -0.52 -9.15
C VAL A 648 -39.35 -0.84 -7.86
N PRO A 649 -39.07 -0.15 -6.73
CA PRO A 649 -39.85 -0.31 -5.51
C PRO A 649 -41.27 0.26 -5.68
N ALA A 650 -42.26 -0.34 -5.01
CA ALA A 650 -43.64 0.12 -5.09
C ALA A 650 -43.86 1.54 -4.52
N ARG A 651 -43.13 1.90 -3.47
CA ARG A 651 -43.25 3.19 -2.77
C ARG A 651 -41.90 3.78 -2.47
N VAL A 652 -41.87 5.10 -2.36
CA VAL A 652 -40.69 5.86 -2.01
C VAL A 652 -41.05 6.85 -0.93
N GLU A 653 -40.27 6.87 0.15
CA GLU A 653 -40.47 7.81 1.25
C GLU A 653 -39.21 8.66 1.50
N PRO A 654 -39.36 9.99 1.62
CA PRO A 654 -38.24 10.86 1.96
C PRO A 654 -37.93 10.79 3.46
N VAL A 655 -36.78 10.21 3.82
CA VAL A 655 -36.29 10.12 5.20
C VAL A 655 -34.91 10.77 5.27
N VAL A 656 -34.88 12.03 5.69
CA VAL A 656 -33.65 12.84 5.78
C VAL A 656 -32.80 12.40 6.96
N ASP A 657 -33.42 12.15 8.12
CA ASP A 657 -32.70 11.79 9.34
C ASP A 657 -31.97 10.45 9.18
N ARG A 658 -30.67 10.47 9.50
CA ARG A 658 -29.79 9.31 9.31
C ARG A 658 -30.15 8.16 10.25
N ARG A 659 -30.52 8.45 11.49
CA ARG A 659 -30.79 7.43 12.51
C ARG A 659 -32.13 6.76 12.24
N GLU A 660 -33.15 7.54 11.92
CA GLU A 660 -34.47 7.03 11.51
C GLU A 660 -34.34 6.15 10.26
N ARG A 661 -33.64 6.63 9.22
CA ARG A 661 -33.44 5.86 8.00
C ARG A 661 -32.74 4.53 8.23
N LEU A 662 -31.62 4.53 8.98
CA LEU A 662 -30.92 3.29 9.33
C LEU A 662 -31.77 2.38 10.22
N GLY A 663 -32.58 2.94 11.13
CA GLY A 663 -33.52 2.18 11.96
C GLY A 663 -34.57 1.46 11.13
N ARG A 664 -35.17 2.14 10.15
CA ARG A 664 -36.17 1.54 9.23
C ARG A 664 -35.55 0.49 8.31
N LEU A 665 -34.31 0.69 7.85
CA LEU A 665 -33.59 -0.31 7.04
C LEU A 665 -33.14 -1.53 7.85
N ALA A 666 -33.01 -1.41 9.17
CA ALA A 666 -32.65 -2.50 10.08
C ALA A 666 -33.85 -3.34 10.53
N ASP A 667 -35.06 -2.89 10.22
CA ASP A 667 -36.28 -3.60 10.59
C ASP A 667 -36.39 -4.93 9.83
N ALA A 668 -36.79 -5.99 10.53
CA ALA A 668 -37.00 -7.30 9.93
C ALA A 668 -38.17 -7.32 8.93
N ASP A 669 -39.11 -6.38 9.06
CA ASP A 669 -40.27 -6.21 8.18
C ASP A 669 -39.99 -5.25 7.00
N PHE A 670 -38.78 -4.69 6.91
CA PHE A 670 -38.38 -3.90 5.75
C PHE A 670 -38.40 -4.75 4.48
N ASP A 671 -39.23 -4.39 3.51
CA ASP A 671 -39.29 -5.03 2.19
C ASP A 671 -38.75 -4.08 1.10
N PRO A 672 -37.55 -4.32 0.56
CA PRO A 672 -36.96 -3.47 -0.47
C PRO A 672 -37.72 -3.53 -1.81
N ARG A 673 -38.63 -4.49 -2.03
CA ARG A 673 -39.54 -4.51 -3.19
C ARG A 673 -40.63 -3.45 -3.07
N ARG A 674 -40.99 -3.12 -1.84
CA ARG A 674 -42.14 -2.26 -1.55
C ARG A 674 -41.73 -0.85 -1.19
N LEU A 675 -40.65 -0.67 -0.45
CA LEU A 675 -40.26 0.64 0.08
C LEU A 675 -38.79 0.93 -0.22
N ALA A 676 -38.54 2.10 -0.81
CA ALA A 676 -37.21 2.69 -0.86
C ALA A 676 -37.19 4.03 -0.12
N LEU A 677 -36.09 4.31 0.57
CA LEU A 677 -35.91 5.51 1.36
C LEU A 677 -34.97 6.48 0.63
N VAL A 678 -35.39 7.73 0.45
CA VAL A 678 -34.59 8.77 -0.23
C VAL A 678 -34.27 9.93 0.71
N GLU A 679 -33.13 10.58 0.52
CA GLU A 679 -32.76 11.76 1.33
C GLU A 679 -33.37 13.07 0.80
N THR A 680 -33.91 13.05 -0.42
CA THR A 680 -34.44 14.24 -1.09
C THR A 680 -35.92 14.00 -1.37
N ARG A 681 -36.75 15.01 -1.14
CA ARG A 681 -38.16 14.94 -1.52
C ARG A 681 -38.26 14.79 -3.04
N ILE A 682 -39.08 13.84 -3.47
CA ILE A 682 -39.39 13.60 -4.87
C ILE A 682 -40.91 13.66 -5.04
N ASP A 683 -41.35 14.32 -6.09
CA ASP A 683 -42.77 14.41 -6.41
C ASP A 683 -43.13 13.24 -7.33
N LEU A 684 -43.71 12.20 -6.74
CA LEU A 684 -44.28 11.06 -7.45
C LEU A 684 -45.80 11.05 -7.25
N PRO A 685 -46.59 10.60 -8.26
CA PRO A 685 -48.03 10.46 -8.11
C PRO A 685 -48.39 9.54 -6.94
N ALA A 686 -49.53 9.81 -6.29
CA ALA A 686 -50.04 8.92 -5.25
C ALA A 686 -50.39 7.54 -5.84
N GLY A 687 -49.97 6.48 -5.15
CA GLY A 687 -50.20 5.09 -5.54
C GLY A 687 -48.90 4.28 -5.66
N ASP A 688 -49.04 2.98 -5.84
CA ASP A 688 -47.89 2.09 -5.97
C ASP A 688 -47.30 2.19 -7.39
N ALA A 689 -45.99 2.38 -7.46
CA ALA A 689 -45.22 2.36 -8.68
C ALA A 689 -45.22 0.94 -9.29
N ARG A 690 -45.42 0.87 -10.60
CA ARG A 690 -45.44 -0.38 -11.37
C ARG A 690 -44.52 -0.22 -12.57
N GLY A 691 -43.46 -1.01 -12.59
CA GLY A 691 -42.53 -1.04 -13.71
C GLY A 691 -41.41 -2.06 -13.51
N THR A 692 -40.63 -2.27 -14.56
CA THR A 692 -39.48 -3.17 -14.56
C THR A 692 -38.24 -2.47 -15.08
N ALA A 693 -37.09 -2.79 -14.51
CA ALA A 693 -35.79 -2.31 -14.96
C ALA A 693 -34.90 -3.51 -15.27
N THR A 694 -34.46 -3.62 -16.52
CA THR A 694 -33.64 -4.73 -17.00
C THR A 694 -32.28 -4.23 -17.44
N LEU A 695 -31.22 -4.87 -16.94
CA LEU A 695 -29.84 -4.56 -17.35
C LEU A 695 -29.57 -5.07 -18.76
N VAL A 696 -29.27 -4.15 -19.68
CA VAL A 696 -29.05 -4.44 -21.10
C VAL A 696 -27.56 -4.57 -21.40
N ALA A 697 -26.75 -3.67 -20.85
CA ALA A 697 -25.31 -3.68 -21.03
C ALA A 697 -24.61 -3.14 -19.80
N GLU A 698 -23.48 -3.75 -19.47
CA GLU A 698 -22.61 -3.32 -18.39
C GLU A 698 -21.15 -3.35 -18.82
N VAL A 699 -20.50 -2.20 -18.61
CA VAL A 699 -19.05 -2.13 -18.42
C VAL A 699 -18.80 -1.31 -17.15
N PRO A 700 -17.64 -1.41 -16.49
CA PRO A 700 -17.46 -0.85 -15.15
C PRO A 700 -17.86 0.63 -14.99
N ASN A 701 -17.59 1.47 -15.99
CA ASN A 701 -17.92 2.90 -15.94
C ASN A 701 -19.26 3.27 -16.61
N ARG A 702 -20.02 2.32 -17.13
CA ARG A 702 -21.27 2.58 -17.86
C ARG A 702 -22.25 1.42 -17.72
N LEU A 703 -23.45 1.73 -17.22
CA LEU A 703 -24.57 0.79 -17.18
C LEU A 703 -25.72 1.29 -18.03
N GLU A 704 -26.38 0.38 -18.71
CA GLU A 704 -27.52 0.65 -19.57
C GLU A 704 -28.70 -0.23 -19.16
N LEU A 705 -29.83 0.41 -18.87
CA LEU A 705 -31.06 -0.22 -18.42
C LEU A 705 -32.18 0.07 -19.42
N ALA A 706 -32.95 -0.96 -19.76
CA ALA A 706 -34.25 -0.82 -20.39
C ALA A 706 -35.31 -0.76 -19.30
N LEU A 707 -36.16 0.25 -19.35
CA LEU A 707 -37.24 0.49 -18.39
C LEU A 707 -38.58 0.31 -19.10
N ALA A 708 -39.49 -0.40 -18.46
CA ALA A 708 -40.90 -0.44 -18.84
C ALA A 708 -41.72 -0.01 -17.63
N MET A 709 -42.20 1.24 -17.63
CA MET A 709 -42.85 1.88 -16.50
C MET A 709 -44.35 2.07 -16.80
N ALA A 710 -45.23 1.35 -16.09
CA ALA A 710 -46.68 1.55 -16.20
C ALA A 710 -47.14 2.81 -15.45
N THR A 711 -46.43 3.18 -14.38
CA THR A 711 -46.62 4.44 -13.66
C THR A 711 -45.26 5.11 -13.41
N PRO A 712 -45.21 6.45 -13.21
CA PRO A 712 -43.98 7.11 -12.79
C PRO A 712 -43.47 6.52 -11.47
N GLY A 713 -42.16 6.35 -11.35
CA GLY A 713 -41.57 5.70 -10.17
C GLY A 713 -40.05 5.87 -10.09
N LEU A 714 -39.49 5.38 -8.98
CA LEU A 714 -38.04 5.35 -8.78
C LEU A 714 -37.48 4.05 -9.37
N VAL A 715 -36.42 4.16 -10.16
CA VAL A 715 -35.58 3.03 -10.55
C VAL A 715 -34.37 3.01 -9.63
N VAL A 716 -34.23 1.95 -8.84
CA VAL A 716 -33.10 1.74 -7.94
C VAL A 716 -32.07 0.86 -8.64
N VAL A 717 -30.79 1.24 -8.50
CA VAL A 717 -29.65 0.40 -8.87
C VAL A 717 -28.88 0.11 -7.59
N ALA A 718 -28.78 -1.17 -7.23
CA ALA A 718 -28.15 -1.66 -6.00
C ALA A 718 -26.62 -1.48 -5.97
N ASP A 719 -26.08 -0.53 -6.72
CA ASP A 719 -24.69 -0.11 -6.65
C ASP A 719 -24.53 1.07 -5.71
N ARG A 720 -23.35 1.16 -5.09
CA ARG A 720 -23.00 2.30 -4.24
C ARG A 720 -23.17 3.62 -5.01
N TRP A 721 -23.79 4.59 -4.36
CA TRP A 721 -23.85 5.96 -4.83
C TRP A 721 -22.47 6.62 -4.74
N ASP A 722 -22.15 7.44 -5.74
CA ASP A 722 -20.97 8.29 -5.75
C ASP A 722 -21.26 9.53 -6.59
N ALA A 723 -20.70 10.68 -6.21
CA ALA A 723 -20.91 11.96 -6.90
C ALA A 723 -20.41 11.95 -8.36
N GLY A 724 -19.55 10.98 -8.73
CA GLY A 724 -19.11 10.81 -10.11
C GLY A 724 -20.15 10.19 -11.04
N TRP A 725 -21.24 9.59 -10.53
CA TRP A 725 -22.27 9.01 -11.38
C TRP A 725 -23.18 10.08 -12.00
N ARG A 726 -23.41 9.94 -13.30
CA ARG A 726 -24.35 10.77 -14.08
C ARG A 726 -25.33 9.85 -14.78
N ALA A 727 -26.60 10.25 -14.83
CA ALA A 727 -27.64 9.50 -15.51
C ALA A 727 -28.24 10.30 -16.66
N ARG A 728 -28.66 9.58 -17.71
CA ARG A 728 -29.46 10.12 -18.80
C ARG A 728 -30.65 9.20 -19.05
N LEU A 729 -31.84 9.75 -19.11
CA LEU A 729 -33.08 9.07 -19.51
C LEU A 729 -33.42 9.53 -20.93
N ASP A 730 -33.43 8.60 -21.89
CA ASP A 730 -33.63 8.90 -23.32
C ASP A 730 -32.72 10.01 -23.84
N GLY A 731 -31.46 10.01 -23.39
CA GLY A 731 -30.44 10.99 -23.74
C GLY A 731 -30.50 12.30 -22.93
N ARG A 732 -31.57 12.58 -22.19
CA ARG A 732 -31.73 13.78 -21.36
C ARG A 732 -31.11 13.59 -19.96
N PRO A 733 -30.28 14.52 -19.46
CA PRO A 733 -29.72 14.42 -18.11
C PRO A 733 -30.80 14.38 -17.03
N VAL A 734 -30.64 13.49 -16.06
CA VAL A 734 -31.53 13.35 -14.89
C VAL A 734 -30.71 13.23 -13.61
N PRO A 735 -31.20 13.73 -12.46
CA PRO A 735 -30.47 13.67 -11.19
C PRO A 735 -30.32 12.23 -10.69
N VAL A 736 -29.15 11.91 -10.16
CA VAL A 736 -28.87 10.62 -9.49
C VAL A 736 -29.08 10.79 -7.99
N LEU A 737 -30.12 10.16 -7.48
CA LEU A 737 -30.52 10.23 -6.08
C LEU A 737 -29.74 9.23 -5.23
N ARG A 738 -29.53 9.57 -3.95
CA ARG A 738 -29.16 8.60 -2.92
C ARG A 738 -30.40 7.88 -2.43
N VAL A 739 -30.33 6.56 -2.44
CA VAL A 739 -31.42 5.66 -2.09
C VAL A 739 -30.91 4.67 -1.05
N ASP A 740 -31.74 4.33 -0.07
CA ASP A 740 -31.46 3.33 0.96
C ASP A 740 -30.08 3.52 1.60
N HIS A 741 -29.83 4.77 2.00
CA HIS A 741 -28.61 5.28 2.67
C HIS A 741 -27.32 5.31 1.83
N ALA A 742 -27.06 4.32 0.98
CA ALA A 742 -25.80 4.17 0.27
C ALA A 742 -25.91 3.81 -1.22
N LEU A 743 -27.11 3.52 -1.73
CA LEU A 743 -27.37 3.09 -3.11
C LEU A 743 -27.81 4.27 -3.98
N ARG A 744 -27.97 4.05 -5.28
CA ARG A 744 -28.38 5.09 -6.22
C ARG A 744 -29.69 4.79 -6.94
N GLY A 745 -30.39 5.82 -7.34
CA GLY A 745 -31.60 5.69 -8.15
C GLY A 745 -31.93 6.93 -8.97
N VAL A 746 -32.88 6.77 -9.89
CA VAL A 746 -33.35 7.81 -10.82
C VAL A 746 -34.86 7.71 -10.93
N VAL A 747 -35.54 8.85 -10.88
CA VAL A 747 -36.98 8.90 -11.16
C VAL A 747 -37.22 8.78 -12.67
N ALA A 748 -38.11 7.88 -13.06
CA ALA A 748 -38.55 7.69 -14.44
C ALA A 748 -40.07 7.94 -14.55
N PRO A 749 -40.54 8.59 -15.63
CA PRO A 749 -41.97 8.70 -15.92
C PRO A 749 -42.53 7.36 -16.42
N ALA A 750 -43.84 7.32 -16.64
CA ALA A 750 -44.48 6.20 -17.32
C ALA A 750 -44.07 6.15 -18.80
N GLY A 751 -43.92 4.95 -19.33
CA GLY A 751 -43.47 4.68 -20.70
C GLY A 751 -42.32 3.69 -20.76
N GLU A 752 -41.88 3.41 -21.98
CA GLU A 752 -40.62 2.70 -22.24
C GLU A 752 -39.49 3.70 -22.32
N HIS A 753 -38.41 3.44 -21.58
CA HIS A 753 -37.28 4.35 -21.50
C HIS A 753 -35.95 3.63 -21.51
N ARG A 754 -34.93 4.33 -22.01
CA ARG A 754 -33.53 3.91 -21.93
C ARG A 754 -32.81 4.76 -20.90
N LEU A 755 -32.39 4.14 -19.80
CA LEU A 755 -31.65 4.78 -18.73
C LEU A 755 -30.16 4.40 -18.81
N VAL A 756 -29.29 5.39 -18.98
CA VAL A 756 -27.83 5.20 -19.07
C VAL A 756 -27.13 5.89 -17.93
N PHE A 757 -26.42 5.12 -17.10
CA PHE A 757 -25.48 5.64 -16.10
C PHE A 757 -24.07 5.69 -16.67
N THR A 758 -23.33 6.76 -16.38
CA THR A 758 -21.91 6.91 -16.72
C THR A 758 -21.13 7.45 -15.53
N TYR A 759 -20.01 6.82 -15.20
CA TYR A 759 -19.12 7.27 -14.13
C TYR A 759 -18.08 8.26 -14.68
N ARG A 760 -18.22 9.53 -14.29
CA ARG A 760 -17.38 10.66 -14.72
C ARG A 760 -17.13 11.61 -13.53
N PRO A 761 -16.21 11.25 -12.62
CA PRO A 761 -15.92 12.04 -11.42
C PRO A 761 -15.38 13.43 -11.80
N ALA A 762 -15.88 14.47 -11.12
CA ALA A 762 -15.48 15.85 -11.38
C ALA A 762 -13.98 16.05 -11.12
N GLY A 763 -13.43 15.43 -10.07
CA GLY A 763 -12.00 15.48 -9.75
C GLY A 763 -11.10 15.03 -10.90
N LEU A 764 -11.53 14.07 -11.72
CA LEU A 764 -10.75 13.64 -12.89
C LEU A 764 -10.71 14.74 -13.96
N ILE A 765 -11.85 15.39 -14.23
CA ILE A 765 -11.95 16.45 -15.24
C ILE A 765 -11.10 17.65 -14.84
N TRP A 766 -11.26 18.14 -13.61
CA TRP A 766 -10.43 19.22 -13.07
C TRP A 766 -8.96 18.83 -13.02
N GLY A 767 -8.67 17.57 -12.68
CA GLY A 767 -7.31 17.04 -12.63
C GLY A 767 -6.64 17.02 -14.00
N ILE A 768 -7.35 16.63 -15.06
CA ILE A 768 -6.84 16.68 -16.44
C ILE A 768 -6.53 18.12 -16.84
N GLY A 769 -7.43 19.07 -16.55
CA GLY A 769 -7.20 20.49 -16.81
C GLY A 769 -5.96 21.03 -16.09
N ALA A 770 -5.81 20.71 -14.80
CA ALA A 770 -4.65 21.08 -14.00
C ALA A 770 -3.35 20.46 -14.53
N ALA A 771 -3.37 19.19 -14.95
CA ALA A 771 -2.21 18.51 -15.52
C ALA A 771 -1.79 19.12 -16.87
N ILE A 772 -2.74 19.46 -17.74
CA ILE A 772 -2.44 20.13 -19.02
C ILE A 772 -1.81 21.50 -18.76
N ALA A 773 -2.41 22.31 -17.88
CA ALA A 773 -1.86 23.62 -17.53
C ALA A 773 -0.45 23.51 -16.92
N ALA A 774 -0.23 22.53 -16.04
CA ALA A 774 1.08 22.27 -15.45
C ALA A 774 2.11 21.78 -16.47
N ALA A 775 1.72 20.97 -17.44
CA ALA A 775 2.59 20.52 -18.53
C ALA A 775 3.03 21.70 -19.42
N ILE A 776 2.09 22.59 -19.77
CA ILE A 776 2.38 23.82 -20.52
C ILE A 776 3.34 24.72 -19.71
N ALA A 777 3.07 24.93 -18.41
CA ALA A 777 3.93 25.73 -17.55
C ALA A 777 5.34 25.13 -17.39
N ALA A 778 5.45 23.80 -17.25
CA ALA A 778 6.74 23.11 -17.18
C ALA A 778 7.51 23.21 -18.51
N ALA A 779 6.83 23.12 -19.65
CA ALA A 779 7.43 23.34 -20.97
C ALA A 779 7.90 24.79 -21.16
N GLY A 780 7.09 25.77 -20.74
CA GLY A 780 7.44 27.19 -20.74
C GLY A 780 8.66 27.47 -19.84
N TRP A 781 8.73 26.84 -18.67
CA TRP A 781 9.90 26.90 -17.80
C TRP A 781 11.13 26.32 -18.50
N LEU A 782 11.05 25.12 -19.06
CA LEU A 782 12.15 24.50 -19.80
C LEU A 782 12.65 25.40 -20.94
N TYR A 783 11.74 26.04 -21.66
CA TYR A 783 12.06 26.99 -22.71
C TYR A 783 12.78 28.23 -22.18
N ALA A 784 12.27 28.86 -21.12
CA ALA A 784 12.92 30.00 -20.47
C ALA A 784 14.31 29.64 -19.92
N ALA A 785 14.47 28.43 -19.39
CA ALA A 785 15.75 27.91 -18.89
C ALA A 785 16.79 27.67 -20.00
N ARG A 786 16.36 27.46 -21.26
CA ARG A 786 17.27 27.35 -22.42
C ARG A 786 17.77 28.71 -22.92
N ARG A 787 16.96 29.76 -22.80
CA ARG A 787 17.28 31.11 -23.28
C ARG A 787 18.20 31.90 -22.35
N ARG A 788 18.45 31.44 -21.14
CA ARG A 788 19.38 32.10 -20.22
C ARG A 788 20.82 31.71 -20.57
N PRO A 789 21.71 32.66 -20.87
CA PRO A 789 23.12 32.36 -21.11
C PRO A 789 23.69 31.64 -19.89
N ALA A 790 24.54 30.63 -20.13
CA ALA A 790 25.31 30.03 -19.05
C ALA A 790 26.12 31.15 -18.39
N PRO A 791 26.09 31.30 -17.05
CA PRO A 791 26.93 32.29 -16.39
C PRO A 791 28.38 31.99 -16.77
N GLN A 792 29.09 33.00 -17.29
CA GLN A 792 30.54 32.96 -17.44
C GLN A 792 31.11 32.62 -16.05
N ILE A 793 31.85 31.51 -15.98
CA ILE A 793 32.40 30.96 -14.74
C ILE A 793 33.56 31.84 -14.26
#